data_AF-A0A7C7VZ92-F1
#
_entry.id   AF-A0A7C7VZ92-F1
#
_cell.length_a   1.000
_cell.length_b   1.000
_cell.length_c   1.000
_cell.angle_alpha   90.00
_cell.angle_beta   90.00
_cell.angle_gamma   90.00
#
_symmetry.space_group_name_H-M   'P 1'
#
loop_
_entity.id
_entity.type
_entity.pdbx_description
1 polymer ?
#
loop_
_entity_poly.entity_id
_entity_poly.type
_entity_poly.pdbx_seq_one_letter_code
_entity_poly.pdbx_strand_id
1 'polypeptide(L)'
;MKTSVVPSKGIRVLRSWLALAALSGLLAAWALQRIPAEGGEMSKSRLLILGGILAAAFAFIGLLIASWLRRAALEGFMAWLMSRLERGNTWNWSILLLSLGLLNNAYLWLLTPELTEPVALAYFQRLQPLMAWGGVLCAQTLIALFTLRAFSSPKSRPQGWRKFQAVHPAVYQVGALMGIFLLIWLLAALTGLGITAVDAGAGWNALGSLVMETQGFLAWATGMFYIAAALWIKKRPHLLAKTRGVRFLRADIMLSLAIWLTAFLIWNSLPLQPSWFAAPPRPPNYAFYPSSDAHLYDSTGQTLLTGAGFKTHNAPFPLRPMYAFFLAILHALGGTDYEPIIWMQVAALALMPVLLYWITRHLHSRVAAVIAAALLIFREANAIILGDAVTTASAKLLMSDLPTAFGVMLFTLLIIRWLQKPARRQSLALIAGGVTGAFMLIRPEFGILLPFTGFAALLQLIRRPKVWFAGMALIALGLALFLTPWIWRNYQITGTIFLDSPHYRADLFVQRYTAGSQGSKTEGISPDQSATPTTPRPSTTQLTPRPSAPQMRPGETPQEFAERMAQETAQYVKDHPGAIAAFIANHFLNSQIQTVLYLPGTWRLPDSALAFSAHHDPQRFWYQCCSADGYIRHLPFWLKWDGHLPRQSWLFLAGNLLLVAVGMVSAWRRVRFIGLLPWAGHFGYTLVNALVRNS
;
A
#
# COMPACT_ATOMS: atom_id res chain seq x y z
N MET A 1 -39.46 -43.86 -4.33
CA MET A 1 -38.58 -43.91 -3.14
C MET A 1 -37.12 -43.93 -3.63
N LYS A 2 -36.44 -42.77 -3.73
CA LYS A 2 -35.01 -42.72 -4.12
C LYS A 2 -34.21 -42.74 -2.83
N THR A 3 -33.66 -43.90 -2.46
CA THR A 3 -32.69 -44.02 -1.38
C THR A 3 -31.46 -43.20 -1.75
N SER A 4 -31.32 -42.01 -1.19
CA SER A 4 -30.09 -41.23 -1.25
C SER A 4 -29.05 -41.97 -0.39
N VAL A 5 -28.36 -42.94 -0.99
CA VAL A 5 -27.25 -43.64 -0.34
C VAL A 5 -26.21 -42.59 0.03
N VAL A 6 -26.14 -42.24 1.32
CA VAL A 6 -25.03 -41.43 1.85
C VAL A 6 -23.78 -42.30 1.68
N PRO A 7 -22.76 -41.87 0.92
CA PRO A 7 -21.59 -42.70 0.71
C PRO A 7 -20.90 -42.99 2.05
N SER A 8 -20.47 -44.23 2.29
CA SER A 8 -19.75 -44.68 3.50
C SER A 8 -18.52 -43.81 3.86
N LYS A 9 -18.01 -43.07 2.87
CA LYS A 9 -16.96 -42.06 3.03
C LYS A 9 -17.42 -40.84 3.85
N GLY A 10 -18.66 -40.39 3.71
CA GLY A 10 -19.19 -39.24 4.46
C GLY A 10 -19.34 -39.50 5.96
N ILE A 11 -19.74 -40.73 6.32
CA ILE A 11 -19.79 -41.18 7.72
C ILE A 11 -18.39 -41.17 8.36
N ARG A 12 -17.37 -41.60 7.61
CA ARG A 12 -15.97 -41.55 8.08
C ARG A 12 -15.52 -40.12 8.34
N VAL A 13 -15.81 -39.19 7.44
CA VAL A 13 -15.47 -37.77 7.62
C VAL A 13 -16.11 -37.20 8.89
N LEU A 14 -17.40 -37.48 9.13
CA LEU A 14 -18.09 -37.00 10.34
C LEU A 14 -17.51 -37.60 11.62
N ARG A 15 -17.18 -38.91 11.62
CA ARG A 15 -16.54 -39.57 12.77
C ARG A 15 -15.15 -38.99 13.06
N SER A 16 -14.34 -38.79 12.03
CA SER A 16 -13.03 -38.11 12.16
C SER A 16 -13.20 -36.69 12.69
N TRP A 17 -14.22 -35.97 12.23
CA TRP A 17 -14.53 -34.63 12.73
C TRP A 17 -14.92 -34.67 14.22
N LEU A 18 -15.81 -35.56 14.66
CA LEU A 18 -16.20 -35.68 16.07
C LEU A 18 -15.01 -36.04 16.97
N ALA A 19 -14.13 -36.95 16.52
CA ALA A 19 -12.93 -37.34 17.26
C ALA A 19 -11.94 -36.16 17.41
N LEU A 20 -11.66 -35.43 16.32
CA LEU A 20 -10.77 -34.28 16.37
C LEU A 20 -11.36 -33.11 17.18
N ALA A 21 -12.69 -32.90 17.13
CA ALA A 21 -13.39 -31.89 17.92
C ALA A 21 -13.30 -32.19 19.43
N ALA A 22 -13.47 -33.45 19.82
CA ALA A 22 -13.30 -33.91 21.20
C ALA A 22 -11.83 -33.76 21.66
N LEU A 23 -10.88 -34.25 20.86
CA LEU A 23 -9.45 -34.18 21.20
C LEU A 23 -8.98 -32.73 21.36
N SER A 24 -9.31 -31.85 20.42
CA SER A 24 -8.97 -30.43 20.50
C SER A 24 -9.65 -29.74 21.69
N GLY A 25 -10.86 -30.15 22.08
CA GLY A 25 -11.54 -29.65 23.28
C GLY A 25 -10.83 -30.07 24.58
N LEU A 26 -10.40 -31.32 24.68
CA LEU A 26 -9.61 -31.81 25.82
C LEU A 26 -8.25 -31.10 25.92
N LEU A 27 -7.57 -30.87 24.78
CA LEU A 27 -6.33 -30.10 24.73
C LEU A 27 -6.54 -28.65 25.16
N ALA A 28 -7.66 -28.02 24.79
CA ALA A 28 -8.02 -26.68 25.23
C ALA A 28 -8.31 -26.62 26.74
N ALA A 29 -9.02 -27.60 27.29
CA ALA A 29 -9.25 -27.73 28.73
C ALA A 29 -7.92 -27.90 29.49
N TRP A 30 -7.02 -28.74 28.97
CA TRP A 30 -5.69 -28.93 29.53
C TRP A 30 -4.82 -27.66 29.47
N ALA A 31 -4.83 -26.94 28.34
CA ALA A 31 -4.13 -25.67 28.20
C ALA A 31 -4.67 -24.62 29.17
N LEU A 32 -5.99 -24.56 29.37
CA LEU A 32 -6.63 -23.68 30.33
C LEU A 32 -6.19 -23.96 31.75
N GLN A 33 -5.88 -25.21 32.13
CA GLN A 33 -5.38 -25.57 33.47
C GLN A 33 -3.93 -25.15 33.72
N ARG A 34 -3.13 -24.92 32.68
CA ARG A 34 -1.72 -24.50 32.81
C ARG A 34 -1.51 -23.01 33.06
N ILE A 35 -2.56 -22.21 32.92
CA ILE A 35 -2.49 -20.77 33.21
C ILE A 35 -2.30 -20.59 34.73
N PRO A 36 -1.33 -19.80 35.22
CA PRO A 36 -1.11 -19.57 36.64
C PRO A 36 -2.38 -19.07 37.35
N ALA A 37 -2.65 -19.57 38.56
CA ALA A 37 -3.78 -19.12 39.38
C ALA A 37 -3.34 -17.95 40.27
N GLU A 38 -4.06 -16.83 40.24
CA GLU A 38 -3.91 -15.74 41.20
C GLU A 38 -4.39 -16.24 42.58
N GLY A 39 -3.46 -16.54 43.50
CA GLY A 39 -3.79 -16.95 44.87
C GLY A 39 -4.03 -18.45 45.09
N GLY A 40 -3.59 -19.33 44.18
CA GLY A 40 -3.65 -20.79 44.36
C GLY A 40 -4.99 -21.46 44.02
N GLU A 41 -6.10 -20.71 44.05
CA GLU A 41 -7.43 -21.20 43.65
C GLU A 41 -7.84 -20.76 42.24
N MET A 42 -8.59 -21.61 41.52
CA MET A 42 -9.13 -21.26 40.21
C MET A 42 -10.28 -20.25 40.33
N SER A 43 -10.21 -19.15 39.58
CA SER A 43 -11.30 -18.17 39.52
C SER A 43 -12.62 -18.78 39.01
N LYS A 44 -13.77 -18.28 39.50
CA LYS A 44 -15.13 -18.73 39.10
C LYS A 44 -15.33 -18.69 37.58
N SER A 45 -14.80 -17.66 36.91
CA SER A 45 -14.83 -17.53 35.46
C SER A 45 -14.09 -18.67 34.74
N ARG A 46 -12.96 -19.12 35.29
CA ARG A 46 -12.14 -20.19 34.70
C ARG A 46 -12.81 -21.55 34.86
N LEU A 47 -13.43 -21.81 36.01
CA LEU A 47 -14.23 -23.02 36.24
C LEU A 47 -15.42 -23.10 35.28
N LEU A 48 -16.10 -21.98 35.03
CA LEU A 48 -17.20 -21.92 34.08
C LEU A 48 -16.76 -22.21 32.64
N ILE A 49 -15.64 -21.61 32.20
CA ILE A 49 -15.06 -21.88 30.87
C ILE A 49 -14.61 -23.35 30.76
N LEU A 50 -13.91 -23.86 31.78
CA LEU A 50 -13.44 -25.24 31.83
C LEU A 50 -14.61 -26.24 31.77
N GLY A 51 -15.64 -26.01 32.59
CA GLY A 51 -16.85 -26.82 32.60
C GLY A 51 -17.56 -26.82 31.25
N GLY A 52 -17.66 -25.65 30.60
CA GLY A 52 -18.23 -25.53 29.26
C GLY A 52 -17.44 -26.30 28.19
N ILE A 53 -16.11 -26.18 28.18
CA ILE A 53 -15.23 -26.89 27.24
C ILE A 53 -15.35 -28.41 27.45
N LEU A 54 -15.28 -28.88 28.70
CA LEU A 54 -15.37 -30.30 29.03
C LEU A 54 -16.76 -30.86 28.68
N ALA A 55 -17.84 -30.16 29.01
CA ALA A 55 -19.20 -30.58 28.67
C ALA A 55 -19.36 -30.76 27.15
N ALA A 56 -18.86 -29.82 26.35
CA ALA A 56 -18.91 -29.92 24.90
C ALA A 56 -17.97 -30.99 24.33
N ALA A 57 -16.77 -31.17 24.90
CA ALA A 57 -15.86 -32.25 24.51
C ALA A 57 -16.46 -33.64 24.80
N PHE A 58 -17.05 -33.85 25.98
CA PHE A 58 -17.75 -35.08 26.33
C PHE A 58 -19.01 -35.28 25.48
N ALA A 59 -19.72 -34.22 25.11
CA ALA A 59 -20.82 -34.30 24.15
C ALA A 59 -20.33 -34.80 22.78
N PHE A 60 -19.18 -34.33 22.28
CA PHE A 60 -18.58 -34.84 21.03
C PHE A 60 -18.15 -36.31 21.15
N ILE A 61 -17.61 -36.74 22.30
CA ILE A 61 -17.29 -38.15 22.56
C ILE A 61 -18.56 -39.00 22.59
N GLY A 62 -19.61 -38.54 23.27
CA GLY A 62 -20.92 -39.21 23.32
C GLY A 62 -21.54 -39.35 21.93
N LEU A 63 -21.50 -38.29 21.11
CA LEU A 63 -21.93 -38.31 19.72
C LEU A 63 -21.06 -39.24 18.86
N LEU A 64 -19.75 -39.28 19.09
CA LEU A 64 -18.84 -40.20 18.43
C LEU A 64 -19.23 -41.64 18.76
N ILE A 65 -19.38 -42.02 20.03
CA ILE A 65 -19.78 -43.36 20.44
C ILE A 65 -21.17 -43.72 19.87
N ALA A 66 -22.14 -42.81 19.97
CA ALA A 66 -23.47 -42.98 19.41
C ALA A 66 -23.44 -43.18 17.88
N SER A 67 -22.49 -42.56 17.18
CA SER A 67 -22.33 -42.74 15.73
C SER A 67 -21.92 -44.16 15.33
N TRP A 68 -21.37 -44.96 16.27
CA TRP A 68 -21.04 -46.38 16.06
C TRP A 68 -22.21 -47.28 16.47
N LEU A 69 -22.88 -46.95 17.58
CA LEU A 69 -24.03 -47.70 18.12
C LEU A 69 -25.32 -47.54 17.29
N ARG A 70 -25.56 -46.36 16.70
CA ARG A 70 -26.81 -46.00 16.00
C ARG A 70 -26.55 -45.54 14.57
N ARG A 71 -25.96 -46.44 13.76
CA ARG A 71 -25.56 -46.14 12.38
C ARG A 71 -26.71 -45.62 11.49
N ALA A 72 -27.91 -46.20 11.60
CA ALA A 72 -29.07 -45.79 10.78
C ALA A 72 -29.51 -44.34 11.06
N ALA A 73 -29.48 -43.90 12.33
CA ALA A 73 -29.80 -42.53 12.71
C ALA A 73 -28.77 -41.52 12.14
N LEU A 74 -27.49 -41.90 12.13
CA LEU A 74 -26.41 -41.09 11.57
C LEU A 74 -26.54 -40.93 10.05
N GLU A 75 -26.90 -42.00 9.34
CA GLU A 75 -27.17 -41.96 7.90
C GLU A 75 -28.34 -41.02 7.58
N GLY A 76 -29.41 -41.06 8.39
CA GLY A 76 -30.54 -40.12 8.30
C GLY A 76 -30.12 -38.66 8.56
N PHE A 77 -29.32 -38.41 9.60
CA PHE A 77 -28.79 -37.07 9.89
C PHE A 77 -27.92 -36.52 8.77
N MET A 78 -27.01 -37.34 8.21
CA MET A 78 -26.15 -36.93 7.10
C MET A 78 -26.96 -36.60 5.83
N ALA A 79 -27.99 -37.39 5.52
CA ALA A 79 -28.90 -37.11 4.41
C ALA A 79 -29.64 -35.78 4.63
N TRP A 80 -30.13 -35.52 5.84
CA TRP A 80 -30.76 -34.26 6.20
C TRP A 80 -29.78 -33.07 6.09
N LEU A 81 -28.57 -33.19 6.63
CA LEU A 81 -27.54 -32.14 6.60
C LEU A 81 -27.16 -31.77 5.17
N MET A 82 -26.88 -32.77 4.33
CA MET A 82 -26.59 -32.55 2.91
C MET A 82 -27.77 -31.88 2.18
N SER A 83 -29.01 -32.32 2.45
CA SER A 83 -30.20 -31.69 1.86
C SER A 83 -30.37 -30.22 2.25
N ARG A 84 -29.89 -29.82 3.44
CA ARG A 84 -29.94 -28.43 3.93
C ARG A 84 -28.81 -27.60 3.36
N LEU A 85 -27.60 -28.16 3.29
CA LEU A 85 -26.43 -27.52 2.71
C LEU A 85 -26.61 -27.27 1.20
N GLU A 86 -27.26 -28.18 0.49
CA GLU A 86 -27.55 -28.05 -0.94
C GLU A 86 -28.72 -27.09 -1.26
N ARG A 87 -29.49 -26.66 -0.25
CA ARG A 87 -30.61 -25.74 -0.45
C ARG A 87 -30.12 -24.29 -0.58
N GLY A 88 -30.46 -23.67 -1.70
CA GLY A 88 -30.27 -22.23 -1.93
C GLY A 88 -28.82 -21.78 -1.76
N ASN A 89 -28.61 -20.74 -0.95
CA ASN A 89 -27.29 -20.17 -0.66
C ASN A 89 -26.68 -20.67 0.66
N THR A 90 -27.30 -21.66 1.33
CA THR A 90 -26.87 -22.10 2.68
C THR A 90 -25.43 -22.54 2.69
N TRP A 91 -24.97 -23.32 1.71
CA TRP A 91 -23.56 -23.68 1.55
C TRP A 91 -22.62 -22.47 1.58
N ASN A 92 -22.92 -21.44 0.80
CA ASN A 92 -22.07 -20.26 0.67
C ASN A 92 -22.03 -19.47 1.98
N TRP A 93 -23.18 -19.33 2.65
CA TRP A 93 -23.25 -18.70 3.97
C TRP A 93 -22.52 -19.49 5.03
N SER A 94 -22.63 -20.82 5.04
CA SER A 94 -21.89 -21.67 5.97
C SER A 94 -20.38 -21.52 5.80
N ILE A 95 -19.88 -21.54 4.55
CA ILE A 95 -18.45 -21.27 4.30
C ILE A 95 -18.07 -19.88 4.79
N LEU A 96 -18.84 -18.85 4.42
CA LEU A 96 -18.53 -17.47 4.82
C LEU A 96 -18.47 -17.31 6.34
N LEU A 97 -19.48 -17.80 7.06
CA LEU A 97 -19.56 -17.70 8.52
C LEU A 97 -18.44 -18.47 9.20
N LEU A 98 -18.11 -19.67 8.72
CA LEU A 98 -17.00 -20.47 9.27
C LEU A 98 -15.64 -19.82 8.97
N SER A 99 -15.46 -19.24 7.79
CA SER A 99 -14.24 -18.48 7.46
C SER A 99 -14.12 -17.22 8.31
N LEU A 100 -15.21 -16.47 8.52
CA LEU A 100 -15.22 -15.31 9.42
C LEU A 100 -14.94 -15.73 10.86
N GLY A 101 -15.53 -16.84 11.33
CA GLY A 101 -15.26 -17.41 12.65
C GLY A 101 -13.79 -17.81 12.80
N LEU A 102 -13.20 -18.48 11.81
CA LEU A 102 -11.78 -18.84 11.80
C LEU A 102 -10.89 -17.59 11.87
N LEU A 103 -11.15 -16.60 11.02
CA LEU A 103 -10.37 -15.36 10.97
C LEU A 103 -10.48 -14.57 12.28
N ASN A 104 -11.67 -14.48 12.85
CA ASN A 104 -11.90 -13.80 14.13
C ASN A 104 -11.16 -14.49 15.28
N ASN A 105 -11.26 -15.82 15.39
CA ASN A 105 -10.54 -16.57 16.43
C ASN A 105 -9.02 -16.49 16.25
N ALA A 106 -8.52 -16.54 15.01
CA ALA A 106 -7.09 -16.36 14.73
C ALA A 106 -6.61 -14.95 15.10
N TYR A 107 -7.39 -13.92 14.78
CA TYR A 107 -7.08 -12.53 15.14
C TYR A 107 -7.00 -12.34 16.66
N LEU A 108 -8.02 -12.78 17.41
CA LEU A 108 -8.03 -12.64 18.87
C LEU A 108 -6.88 -13.41 19.55
N TRP A 109 -6.51 -14.56 19.00
CA TRP A 109 -5.34 -15.33 19.46
C TRP A 109 -4.03 -14.58 19.22
N LEU A 110 -3.87 -13.95 18.04
CA LEU A 110 -2.70 -13.13 17.69
C LEU A 110 -2.65 -11.80 18.46
N LEU A 111 -3.80 -11.27 18.88
CA LEU A 111 -3.95 -10.04 19.65
C LEU A 111 -3.51 -10.20 21.11
N THR A 112 -3.79 -11.36 21.71
CA THR A 112 -3.60 -11.60 23.15
C THR A 112 -2.20 -11.21 23.69
N PRO A 113 -1.08 -11.52 23.00
CA PRO A 113 0.25 -11.14 23.46
C PRO A 113 0.57 -9.64 23.36
N GLU A 114 -0.21 -8.88 22.59
CA GLU A 114 0.02 -7.46 22.29
C GLU A 114 -0.76 -6.54 23.25
N LEU A 115 -1.65 -7.11 24.08
CA LEU A 115 -2.43 -6.36 25.06
C LEU A 115 -1.54 -5.89 26.21
N THR A 116 -1.41 -4.57 26.37
CA THR A 116 -0.62 -3.94 27.43
C THR A 116 -1.42 -3.70 28.72
N GLU A 117 -2.74 -3.59 28.62
CA GLU A 117 -3.63 -3.37 29.76
C GLU A 117 -3.79 -4.65 30.60
N PRO A 118 -3.36 -4.68 31.88
CA PRO A 118 -3.27 -5.90 32.69
C PRO A 118 -4.61 -6.63 32.85
N VAL A 119 -5.70 -5.87 33.00
CA VAL A 119 -7.06 -6.41 33.17
C VAL A 119 -7.50 -7.13 31.89
N ALA A 120 -7.35 -6.48 30.73
CA ALA A 120 -7.72 -7.06 29.44
C ALA A 120 -6.85 -8.30 29.15
N LEU A 121 -5.54 -8.21 29.40
CA LEU A 121 -4.62 -9.33 29.23
C LEU A 121 -5.05 -10.55 30.06
N ALA A 122 -5.41 -10.37 31.33
CA ALA A 122 -5.86 -11.46 32.19
C ALA A 122 -7.15 -12.14 31.67
N TYR A 123 -8.12 -11.38 31.18
CA TYR A 123 -9.33 -11.94 30.57
C TYR A 123 -9.03 -12.70 29.27
N PHE A 124 -8.22 -12.13 28.38
CA PHE A 124 -7.89 -12.75 27.10
C PHE A 124 -7.04 -14.00 27.25
N GLN A 125 -6.08 -14.02 28.18
CA GLN A 125 -5.33 -15.23 28.51
C GLN A 125 -6.26 -16.37 28.95
N ARG A 126 -7.27 -16.08 29.79
CA ARG A 126 -8.27 -17.07 30.22
C ARG A 126 -9.16 -17.57 29.08
N LEU A 127 -9.48 -16.71 28.10
CA LEU A 127 -10.30 -17.06 26.93
C LEU A 127 -9.50 -17.69 25.79
N GLN A 128 -8.17 -17.55 25.78
CA GLN A 128 -7.29 -17.98 24.69
C GLN A 128 -7.47 -19.47 24.32
N PRO A 129 -7.57 -20.42 25.26
CA PRO A 129 -7.81 -21.83 24.91
C PRO A 129 -9.16 -22.06 24.23
N LEU A 130 -10.20 -21.32 24.64
CA LEU A 130 -11.52 -21.38 24.04
C LEU A 130 -11.51 -20.80 22.62
N MET A 131 -10.83 -19.66 22.41
CA MET A 131 -10.66 -19.04 21.09
C MET A 131 -9.88 -19.95 20.14
N ALA A 132 -8.77 -20.54 20.60
CA ALA A 132 -7.98 -21.49 19.83
C ALA A 132 -8.83 -22.71 19.42
N TRP A 133 -9.62 -23.25 20.35
CA TRP A 133 -10.53 -24.35 20.06
C TRP A 133 -11.61 -23.98 19.04
N GLY A 134 -12.25 -22.81 19.20
CA GLY A 134 -13.22 -22.28 18.25
C GLY A 134 -12.65 -22.11 16.84
N GLY A 135 -11.41 -21.63 16.74
CA GLY A 135 -10.67 -21.55 15.47
C GLY A 135 -10.43 -22.92 14.84
N VAL A 136 -9.94 -23.89 15.61
CA VAL A 136 -9.75 -25.27 15.15
C VAL A 136 -11.06 -25.90 14.68
N LEU A 137 -12.16 -25.73 15.43
CA LEU A 137 -13.48 -26.21 15.04
C LEU A 137 -13.94 -25.59 13.72
N CYS A 138 -13.75 -24.29 13.51
CA CYS A 138 -14.07 -23.63 12.24
C CYS A 138 -13.26 -24.20 11.08
N ALA A 139 -11.93 -24.31 11.24
CA ALA A 139 -11.03 -24.86 10.22
C ALA A 139 -11.38 -26.31 9.87
N GLN A 140 -11.57 -27.15 10.89
CA GLN A 140 -11.91 -28.55 10.74
C GLN A 140 -13.28 -28.74 10.07
N THR A 141 -14.25 -27.88 10.39
CA THR A 141 -15.58 -27.89 9.75
C THR A 141 -15.49 -27.48 8.28
N LEU A 142 -14.68 -26.48 7.93
CA LEU A 142 -14.42 -26.11 6.53
C LEU A 142 -13.83 -27.29 5.75
N ILE A 143 -12.81 -27.96 6.29
CA ILE A 143 -12.19 -29.14 5.67
C ILE A 143 -13.22 -30.27 5.52
N ALA A 144 -14.02 -30.53 6.55
CA ALA A 144 -15.08 -31.54 6.50
C ALA A 144 -16.13 -31.21 5.42
N LEU A 145 -16.57 -29.96 5.31
CA LEU A 145 -17.50 -29.55 4.26
C LEU A 145 -16.88 -29.78 2.87
N PHE A 146 -15.66 -29.28 2.60
CA PHE A 146 -15.03 -29.45 1.28
C PHE A 146 -14.82 -30.93 0.92
N THR A 147 -14.42 -31.77 1.88
CA THR A 147 -14.23 -33.22 1.65
C THR A 147 -15.57 -33.93 1.41
N LEU A 148 -16.62 -33.63 2.19
CA LEU A 148 -17.97 -34.16 1.95
C LEU A 148 -18.49 -33.80 0.56
N ARG A 149 -18.22 -32.58 0.10
CA ARG A 149 -18.58 -32.12 -1.25
C ARG A 149 -17.78 -32.81 -2.35
N ALA A 150 -16.49 -33.10 -2.12
CA ALA A 150 -15.65 -33.83 -3.07
C ALA A 150 -16.11 -35.29 -3.25
N PHE A 151 -16.64 -35.91 -2.19
CA PHE A 151 -17.15 -37.29 -2.21
C PHE A 151 -18.62 -37.44 -2.65
N SER A 152 -19.31 -36.34 -2.94
CA SER A 152 -20.68 -36.34 -3.45
C SER A 152 -20.71 -36.65 -4.97
N SER A 153 -21.64 -37.52 -5.40
CA SER A 153 -21.70 -38.12 -6.75
C SER A 153 -21.57 -37.12 -7.93
N PRO A 154 -20.90 -37.48 -9.05
CA PRO A 154 -20.74 -36.60 -10.21
C PRO A 154 -22.06 -36.12 -10.86
N LYS A 155 -23.18 -36.85 -10.66
CA LYS A 155 -24.50 -36.49 -11.18
C LYS A 155 -25.23 -35.41 -10.37
N SER A 156 -24.83 -35.15 -9.13
CA SER A 156 -25.42 -34.11 -8.26
C SER A 156 -24.52 -32.88 -8.11
N ARG A 157 -23.53 -32.70 -9.01
CA ARG A 157 -22.66 -31.51 -9.01
C ARG A 157 -23.53 -30.26 -9.13
N PRO A 158 -23.63 -29.43 -8.07
CA PRO A 158 -24.35 -28.17 -8.18
C PRO A 158 -23.66 -27.30 -9.21
N GLN A 159 -24.40 -26.40 -9.83
CA GLN A 159 -23.88 -25.38 -10.76
C GLN A 159 -22.61 -24.67 -10.22
N GLY A 160 -22.46 -24.57 -8.88
CA GLY A 160 -21.28 -24.05 -8.20
C GLY A 160 -19.98 -24.82 -8.40
N TRP A 161 -19.98 -26.16 -8.58
CA TRP A 161 -18.74 -26.93 -8.81
C TRP A 161 -18.20 -26.78 -10.24
N ARG A 162 -19.09 -26.69 -11.25
CA ARG A 162 -18.69 -26.32 -12.63
C ARG A 162 -18.11 -24.90 -12.67
N LYS A 163 -18.68 -23.97 -11.88
CA LYS A 163 -18.12 -22.62 -11.69
C LYS A 163 -16.76 -22.66 -10.97
N PHE A 164 -16.59 -23.51 -9.95
CA PHE A 164 -15.31 -23.69 -9.26
C PHE A 164 -14.21 -24.24 -10.20
N GLN A 165 -14.52 -25.23 -11.05
CA GLN A 165 -13.58 -25.73 -12.07
C GLN A 165 -13.16 -24.63 -13.07
N ALA A 166 -14.06 -23.71 -13.43
CA ALA A 166 -13.73 -22.55 -14.28
C ALA A 166 -12.83 -21.52 -13.55
N VAL A 167 -12.93 -21.41 -12.22
CA VAL A 167 -12.13 -20.51 -11.38
C VAL A 167 -10.83 -21.17 -10.91
N HIS A 168 -10.71 -22.49 -10.98
CA HIS A 168 -9.58 -23.30 -10.51
C HIS A 168 -8.20 -22.81 -10.98
N PRO A 169 -7.97 -22.48 -12.27
CA PRO A 169 -6.67 -21.95 -12.67
C PRO A 169 -6.39 -20.54 -12.09
N ALA A 170 -7.41 -19.77 -11.68
CA ALA A 170 -7.19 -18.48 -11.01
C ALA A 170 -6.72 -18.70 -9.58
N VAL A 171 -7.31 -19.69 -8.89
CA VAL A 171 -6.92 -20.07 -7.54
C VAL A 171 -5.47 -20.54 -7.51
N TYR A 172 -5.03 -21.36 -8.48
CA TYR A 172 -3.62 -21.75 -8.57
C TYR A 172 -2.69 -20.58 -8.84
N GLN A 173 -3.08 -19.63 -9.70
CA GLN A 173 -2.27 -18.44 -9.96
C GLN A 173 -2.16 -17.55 -8.71
N VAL A 174 -3.25 -17.39 -7.96
CA VAL A 174 -3.25 -16.67 -6.68
C VAL A 174 -2.38 -17.41 -5.67
N GLY A 175 -2.52 -18.73 -5.55
CA GLY A 175 -1.71 -19.57 -4.67
C GLY A 175 -0.22 -19.53 -5.01
N ALA A 176 0.14 -19.55 -6.30
CA ALA A 176 1.51 -19.42 -6.76
C ALA A 176 2.10 -18.04 -6.42
N LEU A 177 1.33 -16.95 -6.63
CA LEU A 177 1.76 -15.60 -6.23
C LEU A 177 1.92 -15.48 -4.71
N MET A 178 1.01 -16.06 -3.94
CA MET A 178 1.14 -16.12 -2.48
C MET A 178 2.37 -16.91 -2.06
N GLY A 179 2.69 -18.01 -2.74
CA GLY A 179 3.94 -18.76 -2.52
C GLY A 179 5.19 -17.92 -2.80
N ILE A 180 5.17 -17.10 -3.87
CA ILE A 180 6.25 -16.16 -4.18
C ILE A 180 6.38 -15.11 -3.08
N PHE A 181 5.28 -14.51 -2.62
CA PHE A 181 5.32 -13.55 -1.52
C PHE A 181 5.89 -14.18 -0.26
N LEU A 182 5.43 -15.37 0.13
CA LEU A 182 5.96 -16.10 1.29
C LEU A 182 7.45 -16.40 1.15
N LEU A 183 7.92 -16.78 -0.05
CA LEU A 183 9.34 -17.01 -0.31
C LEU A 183 10.16 -15.72 -0.15
N ILE A 184 9.67 -14.58 -0.68
CA ILE A 184 10.34 -13.29 -0.52
C ILE A 184 10.44 -12.89 0.95
N TRP A 185 9.34 -13.03 1.71
CA TRP A 185 9.33 -12.73 3.15
C TRP A 185 10.23 -13.68 3.95
N LEU A 186 10.26 -14.97 3.61
CA LEU A 186 11.16 -15.94 4.22
C LEU A 186 12.62 -15.60 3.94
N LEU A 187 12.96 -15.24 2.69
CA LEU A 187 14.30 -14.80 2.33
C LEU A 187 14.71 -13.54 3.09
N ALA A 188 13.82 -12.54 3.18
CA ALA A 188 14.06 -11.32 3.96
C ALA A 188 14.30 -11.65 5.45
N ALA A 189 13.49 -12.54 6.04
CA ALA A 189 13.64 -12.96 7.43
C ALA A 189 14.94 -13.74 7.70
N LEU A 190 15.37 -14.60 6.78
CA LEU A 190 16.60 -15.40 6.93
C LEU A 190 17.88 -14.59 6.67
N THR A 191 17.83 -13.61 5.78
CA THR A 191 19.02 -12.85 5.33
C THR A 191 19.15 -11.48 5.99
N GLY A 192 18.09 -10.97 6.61
CA GLY A 192 18.02 -9.59 7.08
C GLY A 192 17.86 -8.55 5.97
N LEU A 193 17.76 -8.97 4.69
CA LEU A 193 17.58 -8.05 3.57
C LEU A 193 16.24 -7.32 3.66
N GLY A 194 16.29 -6.00 3.50
CA GLY A 194 15.17 -5.09 3.68
C GLY A 194 14.91 -4.69 5.14
N ILE A 195 15.65 -5.26 6.10
CA ILE A 195 15.45 -5.09 7.55
C ILE A 195 16.66 -4.40 8.19
N THR A 196 17.85 -4.99 8.07
CA THR A 196 19.06 -4.43 8.67
C THR A 196 19.63 -3.37 7.75
N ALA A 197 19.48 -2.10 8.13
CA ALA A 197 20.11 -1.01 7.39
C ALA A 197 21.64 -1.08 7.62
N VAL A 198 22.35 -1.80 6.75
CA VAL A 198 23.83 -1.82 6.73
C VAL A 198 24.37 -0.38 6.58
N ASP A 199 23.58 0.52 5.95
CA ASP A 199 23.92 1.91 5.68
C ASP A 199 22.81 2.89 6.11
N ALA A 200 22.37 2.84 7.38
CA ALA A 200 21.39 3.78 7.92
C ALA A 200 21.86 5.24 7.70
N GLY A 201 21.08 6.04 6.97
CA GLY A 201 21.36 7.47 6.70
C GLY A 201 21.70 7.84 5.24
N ALA A 202 22.00 6.87 4.37
CA ALA A 202 22.31 7.13 2.95
C ALA A 202 21.09 6.99 2.04
N GLY A 203 20.00 7.70 2.38
CA GLY A 203 18.76 7.74 1.60
C GLY A 203 17.75 6.64 1.92
N TRP A 204 17.77 6.10 3.14
CA TRP A 204 16.79 5.12 3.66
C TRP A 204 15.71 5.86 4.47
N ASN A 205 14.64 6.32 3.83
CA ASN A 205 13.54 7.04 4.48
C ASN A 205 12.26 6.20 4.52
N ALA A 206 11.35 6.54 5.43
CA ALA A 206 10.00 6.00 5.42
C ALA A 206 9.27 6.44 4.13
N LEU A 207 8.75 5.47 3.40
CA LEU A 207 7.98 5.68 2.19
C LEU A 207 6.53 5.95 2.58
N GLY A 208 6.17 7.24 2.49
CA GLY A 208 4.81 7.75 2.35
C GLY A 208 3.87 7.62 3.55
N SER A 209 2.61 8.02 3.33
CA SER A 209 1.53 7.93 4.31
C SER A 209 0.65 6.68 4.12
N LEU A 210 0.23 6.10 5.24
CA LEU A 210 -0.63 4.92 5.32
C LEU A 210 -2.12 5.21 5.11
N VAL A 211 -2.91 4.14 4.96
CA VAL A 211 -4.37 4.15 5.11
C VAL A 211 -4.76 3.39 6.37
N MET A 212 -5.61 3.99 7.21
CA MET A 212 -6.13 3.35 8.43
C MET A 212 -7.18 2.29 8.09
N GLU A 213 -7.38 1.33 8.98
CA GLU A 213 -8.38 0.27 8.84
C GLU A 213 -9.80 0.81 8.70
N THR A 214 -10.16 1.83 9.47
CA THR A 214 -11.47 2.48 9.41
C THR A 214 -11.70 3.12 8.04
N GLN A 215 -10.68 3.77 7.49
CA GLN A 215 -10.69 4.33 6.14
C GLN A 215 -10.75 3.24 5.06
N GLY A 216 -10.08 2.11 5.27
CA GLY A 216 -10.18 0.93 4.41
C GLY A 216 -11.61 0.36 4.37
N PHE A 217 -12.25 0.22 5.54
CA PHE A 217 -13.65 -0.20 5.64
C PHE A 217 -14.60 0.82 4.99
N LEU A 218 -14.38 2.12 5.20
CA LEU A 218 -15.17 3.18 4.55
C LEU A 218 -15.00 3.12 3.02
N ALA A 219 -13.78 2.96 2.52
CA ALA A 219 -13.53 2.80 1.09
C ALA A 219 -14.27 1.57 0.55
N TRP A 220 -14.23 0.43 1.24
CA TRP A 220 -15.00 -0.76 0.86
C TRP A 220 -16.52 -0.49 0.88
N ALA A 221 -17.02 0.17 1.92
CA ALA A 221 -18.43 0.52 2.08
C ALA A 221 -18.91 1.45 0.94
N THR A 222 -18.11 2.42 0.50
CA THR A 222 -18.45 3.26 -0.67
C THR A 222 -18.55 2.44 -1.95
N GLY A 223 -17.68 1.44 -2.13
CA GLY A 223 -17.77 0.46 -3.22
C GLY A 223 -19.07 -0.37 -3.16
N MET A 224 -19.45 -0.85 -1.98
CA MET A 224 -20.70 -1.60 -1.79
C MET A 224 -21.93 -0.73 -2.01
N PHE A 225 -21.91 0.50 -1.52
CA PHE A 225 -22.95 1.49 -1.78
C PHE A 225 -23.12 1.75 -3.29
N TYR A 226 -22.01 1.89 -4.03
CA TYR A 226 -22.06 2.00 -5.48
C TYR A 226 -22.75 0.80 -6.15
N ILE A 227 -22.46 -0.44 -5.69
CA ILE A 227 -23.16 -1.63 -6.18
C ILE A 227 -24.65 -1.55 -5.87
N ALA A 228 -25.03 -1.23 -4.64
CA ALA A 228 -26.41 -1.14 -4.22
C ALA A 228 -27.18 -0.10 -5.05
N ALA A 229 -26.60 1.10 -5.23
CA ALA A 229 -27.15 2.15 -6.07
C ALA A 229 -27.29 1.70 -7.54
N ALA A 230 -26.28 1.04 -8.11
CA ALA A 230 -26.32 0.54 -9.47
C ALA A 230 -27.42 -0.52 -9.66
N LEU A 231 -27.61 -1.42 -8.69
CA LEU A 231 -28.67 -2.43 -8.69
C LEU A 231 -30.06 -1.81 -8.52
N TRP A 232 -30.19 -0.81 -7.65
CA TRP A 232 -31.44 -0.08 -7.43
C TRP A 232 -31.89 0.67 -8.69
N ILE A 233 -30.97 1.37 -9.38
CA ILE A 233 -31.24 2.02 -10.66
C ILE A 233 -31.66 0.97 -11.71
N LYS A 234 -30.98 -0.18 -11.77
CA LYS A 234 -31.31 -1.26 -12.73
C LYS A 234 -32.75 -1.78 -12.57
N LYS A 235 -33.30 -1.79 -11.35
CA LYS A 235 -34.67 -2.23 -11.06
C LYS A 235 -35.75 -1.22 -11.50
N ARG A 236 -35.39 0.00 -11.88
CA ARG A 236 -36.34 1.06 -12.29
C ARG A 236 -36.19 1.38 -13.78
N PRO A 237 -36.73 0.56 -14.70
CA PRO A 237 -36.51 0.67 -16.14
C PRO A 237 -37.05 1.98 -16.75
N HIS A 238 -38.05 2.62 -16.13
CA HIS A 238 -38.54 3.94 -16.54
C HIS A 238 -37.45 5.03 -16.42
N LEU A 239 -36.54 4.92 -15.45
CA LEU A 239 -35.34 5.78 -15.39
C LEU A 239 -34.32 5.44 -16.48
N LEU A 240 -34.44 4.32 -17.20
CA LEU A 240 -33.42 3.72 -18.09
C LEU A 240 -33.71 3.85 -19.60
N ALA A 241 -34.84 4.44 -19.99
CA ALA A 241 -35.45 4.16 -21.28
C ALA A 241 -34.77 4.72 -22.54
N LYS A 242 -33.85 5.72 -22.52
CA LYS A 242 -33.51 6.43 -23.78
C LYS A 242 -32.08 6.39 -24.37
N THR A 243 -31.00 6.05 -23.66
CA THR A 243 -29.67 5.86 -24.30
C THR A 243 -28.66 5.16 -23.39
N ARG A 244 -28.39 3.86 -23.59
CA ARG A 244 -27.45 3.10 -22.73
C ARG A 244 -25.99 3.60 -22.85
N GLY A 245 -25.50 3.92 -24.05
CA GLY A 245 -24.09 4.28 -24.27
C GLY A 245 -23.67 5.64 -23.71
N VAL A 246 -24.45 6.68 -23.99
CA VAL A 246 -24.19 8.07 -23.54
C VAL A 246 -24.31 8.21 -22.02
N ARG A 247 -25.22 7.46 -21.40
CA ARG A 247 -25.43 7.49 -19.94
C ARG A 247 -24.24 6.96 -19.14
N PHE A 248 -23.58 5.91 -19.63
CA PHE A 248 -22.41 5.37 -18.93
C PHE A 248 -21.23 6.34 -18.92
N LEU A 249 -21.02 7.06 -20.03
CA LEU A 249 -20.00 8.11 -20.09
C LEU A 249 -20.35 9.27 -19.16
N ARG A 250 -21.62 9.71 -19.14
CA ARG A 250 -22.10 10.74 -18.19
C ARG A 250 -21.93 10.31 -16.73
N ALA A 251 -22.24 9.06 -16.39
CA ALA A 251 -22.06 8.55 -15.03
C ALA A 251 -20.58 8.51 -14.62
N ASP A 252 -19.67 8.09 -15.50
CA ASP A 252 -18.23 8.08 -15.21
C ASP A 252 -17.67 9.50 -15.08
N ILE A 253 -18.18 10.48 -15.84
CA ILE A 253 -17.83 11.90 -15.70
C ILE A 253 -18.36 12.47 -14.38
N MET A 254 -19.63 12.21 -14.04
CA MET A 254 -20.21 12.65 -12.77
C MET A 254 -19.46 12.04 -11.57
N LEU A 255 -19.09 10.75 -11.64
CA LEU A 255 -18.25 10.13 -10.63
C LEU A 255 -16.87 10.80 -10.56
N SER A 256 -16.26 11.11 -11.70
CA SER A 256 -14.97 11.80 -11.74
C SER A 256 -15.05 13.17 -11.08
N LEU A 257 -16.11 13.94 -11.36
CA LEU A 257 -16.35 15.24 -10.73
C LEU A 257 -16.61 15.10 -9.22
N ALA A 258 -17.41 14.12 -8.80
CA ALA A 258 -17.68 13.87 -7.39
C ALA A 258 -16.41 13.44 -6.63
N ILE A 259 -15.60 12.56 -7.23
CA ILE A 259 -14.30 12.12 -6.68
C ILE A 259 -13.35 13.32 -6.54
N TRP A 260 -13.22 14.12 -7.60
CA TRP A 260 -12.37 15.32 -7.59
C TRP A 260 -12.83 16.33 -6.53
N LEU A 261 -14.12 16.65 -6.48
CA LEU A 261 -14.68 17.60 -5.53
C LEU A 261 -14.50 17.10 -4.09
N THR A 262 -14.73 15.81 -3.84
CA THR A 262 -14.51 15.20 -2.52
C THR A 262 -13.04 15.29 -2.11
N ALA A 263 -12.11 14.95 -3.01
CA ALA A 263 -10.68 15.04 -2.76
C ALA A 263 -10.26 16.49 -2.46
N PHE A 264 -10.66 17.43 -3.31
CA PHE A 264 -10.37 18.86 -3.16
C PHE A 264 -10.88 19.42 -1.83
N LEU A 265 -12.16 19.17 -1.50
CA LEU A 265 -12.78 19.67 -0.28
C LEU A 265 -12.12 19.07 0.96
N ILE A 266 -11.89 17.74 1.00
CA ILE A 266 -11.24 17.09 2.13
C ILE A 266 -9.83 17.62 2.30
N TRP A 267 -9.00 17.60 1.25
CA TRP A 267 -7.59 18.00 1.36
C TRP A 267 -7.46 19.47 1.74
N ASN A 268 -8.26 20.38 1.18
CA ASN A 268 -8.21 21.79 1.57
C ASN A 268 -8.69 22.04 2.99
N SER A 269 -9.69 21.29 3.48
CA SER A 269 -10.22 21.45 4.84
C SER A 269 -9.23 21.07 5.95
N LEU A 270 -8.17 20.31 5.63
CA LEU A 270 -7.18 19.87 6.62
C LEU A 270 -6.14 20.97 6.89
N PRO A 271 -5.76 21.25 8.15
CA PRO A 271 -4.73 22.23 8.44
C PRO A 271 -3.36 21.79 7.89
N LEU A 272 -2.58 22.74 7.38
CA LEU A 272 -1.18 22.50 7.05
C LEU A 272 -0.37 22.40 8.35
N GLN A 273 0.39 21.32 8.51
CA GLN A 273 1.31 21.17 9.64
C GLN A 273 2.70 21.76 9.29
N PRO A 274 3.34 22.50 10.21
CA PRO A 274 4.74 22.85 10.08
C PRO A 274 5.61 21.61 9.94
N SER A 275 6.58 21.66 9.04
CA SER A 275 7.47 20.52 8.75
C SER A 275 8.82 21.01 8.24
N TRP A 276 9.73 20.08 7.94
CA TRP A 276 11.01 20.40 7.30
C TRP A 276 10.85 21.25 6.02
N PHE A 277 9.74 21.06 5.28
CA PHE A 277 9.47 21.71 4.00
C PHE A 277 8.52 22.92 4.10
N ALA A 278 7.92 23.16 5.27
CA ALA A 278 7.03 24.30 5.51
C ALA A 278 7.29 24.90 6.90
N ALA A 279 7.85 26.10 6.92
CA ALA A 279 8.16 26.82 8.16
C ALA A 279 6.86 27.25 8.87
N PRO A 280 6.83 27.22 10.22
CA PRO A 280 5.66 27.63 10.98
C PRO A 280 5.36 29.14 10.79
N PRO A 281 4.09 29.54 10.94
CA PRO A 281 3.69 30.94 11.00
C PRO A 281 4.54 31.76 11.97
N ARG A 282 5.17 32.83 11.47
CA ARG A 282 6.03 33.72 12.26
C ARG A 282 5.87 35.18 11.84
N PRO A 283 6.20 36.17 12.70
CA PRO A 283 6.20 37.58 12.32
C PRO A 283 7.00 37.85 11.04
N PRO A 284 6.65 38.86 10.22
CA PRO A 284 5.67 39.92 10.50
C PRO A 284 4.21 39.60 10.09
N ASN A 285 3.97 38.66 9.18
CA ASN A 285 2.64 38.38 8.62
C ASN A 285 1.97 37.10 9.15
N TYR A 286 2.67 36.31 9.98
CA TYR A 286 2.17 35.05 10.54
C TYR A 286 1.65 34.07 9.45
N ALA A 287 2.36 34.01 8.32
CA ALA A 287 2.07 33.08 7.23
C ALA A 287 3.06 31.90 7.21
N PHE A 288 2.64 30.81 6.56
CA PHE A 288 3.54 29.71 6.22
C PHE A 288 4.52 30.13 5.12
N TYR A 289 5.73 29.58 5.17
CA TYR A 289 6.75 29.80 4.15
C TYR A 289 7.36 28.47 3.72
N PRO A 290 7.68 28.29 2.42
CA PRO A 290 8.39 27.11 1.98
C PRO A 290 9.80 27.06 2.59
N SER A 291 10.29 25.86 2.86
CA SER A 291 11.61 25.60 3.45
C SER A 291 12.34 24.49 2.69
N SER A 292 13.66 24.41 2.82
CA SER A 292 14.51 23.42 2.15
C SER A 292 14.26 23.40 0.63
N ASP A 293 14.07 22.22 0.03
CA ASP A 293 13.85 22.09 -1.41
C ASP A 293 12.60 22.83 -1.91
N ALA A 294 11.57 22.95 -1.06
CA ALA A 294 10.34 23.67 -1.42
C ALA A 294 10.62 25.16 -1.67
N HIS A 295 11.51 25.76 -0.87
CA HIS A 295 11.95 27.13 -1.08
C HIS A 295 12.66 27.26 -2.42
N LEU A 296 13.52 26.30 -2.79
CA LEU A 296 14.28 26.38 -4.03
C LEU A 296 13.35 26.44 -5.24
N TYR A 297 12.33 25.58 -5.27
CA TYR A 297 11.38 25.54 -6.38
C TYR A 297 10.50 26.79 -6.42
N ASP A 298 10.02 27.23 -5.27
CA ASP A 298 9.15 28.40 -5.13
C ASP A 298 9.85 29.70 -5.56
N SER A 299 11.04 29.96 -4.98
CA SER A 299 11.85 31.12 -5.34
C SER A 299 12.25 31.13 -6.81
N THR A 300 12.51 29.97 -7.41
CA THR A 300 12.79 29.85 -8.85
C THR A 300 11.57 30.18 -9.72
N GLY A 301 10.36 29.86 -9.25
CA GLY A 301 9.13 30.30 -9.91
C GLY A 301 8.95 31.82 -9.83
N GLN A 302 9.27 32.42 -8.69
CA GLN A 302 9.17 33.87 -8.49
C GLN A 302 10.23 34.65 -9.31
N THR A 303 11.44 34.13 -9.51
CA THR A 303 12.45 34.78 -10.37
C THR A 303 12.00 34.88 -11.83
N LEU A 304 11.17 33.93 -12.29
CA LEU A 304 10.55 34.03 -13.61
C LEU A 304 9.57 35.22 -13.68
N LEU A 305 8.78 35.45 -12.64
CA LEU A 305 7.78 36.53 -12.59
C LEU A 305 8.40 37.92 -12.47
N THR A 306 9.54 38.04 -11.79
CA THR A 306 10.27 39.31 -11.66
C THR A 306 11.11 39.67 -12.89
N GLY A 307 11.12 38.81 -13.92
CA GLY A 307 11.88 39.03 -15.15
C GLY A 307 13.37 38.67 -15.04
N ALA A 308 13.82 38.10 -13.92
CA ALA A 308 15.20 37.65 -13.73
C ALA A 308 15.53 36.36 -14.52
N GLY A 309 14.50 35.70 -15.08
CA GLY A 309 14.58 34.43 -15.81
C GLY A 309 14.63 33.22 -14.87
N PHE A 310 14.73 32.02 -15.43
CA PHE A 310 14.85 30.79 -14.64
C PHE A 310 16.22 30.68 -13.96
N LYS A 311 16.27 31.14 -12.71
CA LYS A 311 17.45 31.10 -11.86
C LYS A 311 17.10 30.51 -10.50
N THR A 312 17.92 29.58 -10.04
CA THR A 312 17.88 29.08 -8.66
C THR A 312 19.09 29.64 -7.91
N HIS A 313 18.84 30.42 -6.86
CA HIS A 313 19.84 31.26 -6.19
C HIS A 313 20.61 32.13 -7.20
N ASN A 314 21.86 31.78 -7.50
CA ASN A 314 22.75 32.50 -8.42
C ASN A 314 23.16 31.68 -9.64
N ALA A 315 22.63 30.46 -9.78
CA ALA A 315 22.89 29.63 -10.95
C ALA A 315 22.05 30.11 -12.14
N PRO A 316 22.61 30.13 -13.37
CA PRO A 316 21.88 30.55 -14.58
C PRO A 316 20.85 29.51 -15.06
N PHE A 317 20.61 28.46 -14.28
CA PHE A 317 19.67 27.39 -14.59
C PHE A 317 18.79 27.04 -13.37
N PRO A 318 17.57 26.56 -13.60
CA PRO A 318 16.64 26.19 -12.53
C PRO A 318 16.76 24.72 -12.12
N LEU A 319 16.51 24.41 -10.85
CA LEU A 319 16.17 23.06 -10.43
C LEU A 319 14.69 22.77 -10.75
N ARG A 320 14.40 21.56 -11.26
CA ARG A 320 13.02 21.08 -11.53
C ARG A 320 12.22 22.10 -12.38
N PRO A 321 12.72 22.50 -13.57
CA PRO A 321 12.22 23.65 -14.34
C PRO A 321 10.72 23.69 -14.59
N MET A 322 10.12 22.55 -14.96
CA MET A 322 8.69 22.51 -15.26
C MET A 322 7.84 22.68 -14.00
N TYR A 323 8.36 22.28 -12.83
CA TYR A 323 7.67 22.52 -11.56
C TYR A 323 7.79 23.98 -11.12
N ALA A 324 8.97 24.58 -11.25
CA ALA A 324 9.15 26.02 -11.01
C ALA A 324 8.26 26.86 -11.95
N PHE A 325 8.15 26.48 -13.22
CA PHE A 325 7.23 27.10 -14.17
C PHE A 325 5.77 26.99 -13.74
N PHE A 326 5.36 25.81 -13.28
CA PHE A 326 4.02 25.60 -12.72
C PHE A 326 3.77 26.51 -11.52
N LEU A 327 4.70 26.61 -10.56
CA LEU A 327 4.59 27.52 -9.42
C LEU A 327 4.54 28.99 -9.84
N ALA A 328 5.29 29.39 -10.86
CA ALA A 328 5.21 30.74 -11.42
C ALA A 328 3.81 31.07 -11.95
N ILE A 329 3.15 30.12 -12.64
CA ILE A 329 1.76 30.28 -13.08
C ILE A 329 0.83 30.45 -11.87
N LEU A 330 1.00 29.65 -10.82
CA LEU A 330 0.20 29.79 -9.61
C LEU A 330 0.41 31.16 -8.96
N HIS A 331 1.65 31.63 -8.84
CA HIS A 331 1.94 32.95 -8.28
C HIS A 331 1.39 34.10 -9.12
N ALA A 332 1.41 33.97 -10.45
CA ALA A 332 0.81 34.95 -11.34
C ALA A 332 -0.72 35.09 -11.12
N LEU A 333 -1.39 34.02 -10.69
CA LEU A 333 -2.84 34.00 -10.46
C LEU A 333 -3.23 34.31 -9.01
N GLY A 334 -2.47 33.81 -8.05
CA GLY A 334 -2.79 33.82 -6.61
C GLY A 334 -1.97 34.80 -5.77
N GLY A 335 -1.02 35.53 -6.36
CA GLY A 335 -0.14 36.44 -5.65
C GLY A 335 1.03 35.72 -4.96
N THR A 336 1.60 36.34 -3.93
CA THR A 336 2.79 35.83 -3.21
C THR A 336 2.46 35.00 -1.97
N ASP A 337 1.21 35.03 -1.51
CA ASP A 337 0.81 34.36 -0.29
C ASP A 337 0.76 32.84 -0.49
N TYR A 338 1.29 32.11 0.49
CA TYR A 338 1.46 30.65 0.39
C TYR A 338 0.14 29.89 0.28
N GLU A 339 -0.90 30.36 0.96
CA GLU A 339 -2.19 29.67 1.03
C GLU A 339 -2.93 29.63 -0.31
N PRO A 340 -3.16 30.75 -1.03
CA PRO A 340 -3.73 30.72 -2.39
C PRO A 340 -3.02 29.76 -3.35
N ILE A 341 -1.68 29.71 -3.29
CA ILE A 341 -0.86 28.82 -4.13
C ILE A 341 -1.15 27.36 -3.82
N ILE A 342 -1.19 27.00 -2.55
CA ILE A 342 -1.57 25.64 -2.13
C ILE A 342 -2.98 25.31 -2.59
N TRP A 343 -3.95 26.21 -2.41
CA TRP A 343 -5.34 25.94 -2.81
C TRP A 343 -5.46 25.57 -4.28
N MET A 344 -4.76 26.29 -5.16
CA MET A 344 -4.72 26.00 -6.59
C MET A 344 -3.93 24.74 -6.91
N GLN A 345 -2.80 24.49 -6.23
CA GLN A 345 -2.04 23.25 -6.38
C GLN A 345 -2.87 22.02 -5.97
N VAL A 346 -3.59 22.09 -4.86
CA VAL A 346 -4.50 21.04 -4.38
C VAL A 346 -5.62 20.80 -5.38
N ALA A 347 -6.17 21.85 -6.01
CA ALA A 347 -7.17 21.69 -7.08
C ALA A 347 -6.64 20.86 -8.26
N ALA A 348 -5.39 21.11 -8.68
CA ALA A 348 -4.73 20.34 -9.74
C ALA A 348 -4.45 18.88 -9.30
N LEU A 349 -3.87 18.70 -8.12
CA LEU A 349 -3.50 17.38 -7.60
C LEU A 349 -4.70 16.52 -7.20
N ALA A 350 -5.85 17.12 -6.87
CA ALA A 350 -7.11 16.42 -6.61
C ALA A 350 -7.65 15.64 -7.84
N LEU A 351 -7.03 15.80 -9.01
CA LEU A 351 -7.27 14.93 -10.16
C LEU A 351 -6.59 13.56 -10.04
N MET A 352 -5.65 13.35 -9.12
CA MET A 352 -4.97 12.05 -8.92
C MET A 352 -5.98 10.92 -8.59
N PRO A 353 -6.93 11.06 -7.65
CA PRO A 353 -8.00 10.08 -7.42
C PRO A 353 -8.85 9.80 -8.66
N VAL A 354 -9.06 10.81 -9.52
CA VAL A 354 -9.77 10.62 -10.81
C VAL A 354 -8.94 9.79 -11.77
N LEU A 355 -7.65 10.08 -11.92
CA LEU A 355 -6.76 9.29 -12.77
C LEU A 355 -6.72 7.83 -12.30
N LEU A 356 -6.60 7.60 -10.98
CA LEU A 356 -6.62 6.27 -10.40
C LEU A 356 -7.96 5.55 -10.61
N TYR A 357 -9.09 6.27 -10.52
CA TYR A 357 -10.40 5.72 -10.90
C TYR A 357 -10.39 5.20 -12.34
N TRP A 358 -9.90 6.00 -13.30
CA TRP A 358 -9.88 5.59 -14.70
C TRP A 358 -8.93 4.42 -14.97
N ILE A 359 -7.73 4.42 -14.38
CA ILE A 359 -6.77 3.31 -14.48
C ILE A 359 -7.42 2.02 -13.98
N THR A 360 -7.92 2.03 -12.74
CA THR A 360 -8.51 0.85 -12.11
C THR A 360 -9.77 0.37 -12.84
N ARG A 361 -10.58 1.28 -13.38
CA ARG A 361 -11.75 0.91 -14.20
C ARG A 361 -11.34 0.21 -15.50
N HIS A 362 -10.25 0.64 -16.12
CA HIS A 362 -9.75 0.05 -17.37
C HIS A 362 -9.08 -1.32 -17.15
N LEU A 363 -8.46 -1.54 -15.97
CA LEU A 363 -7.83 -2.81 -15.62
C LEU A 363 -8.79 -3.81 -14.97
N HIS A 364 -9.76 -3.31 -14.20
CA HIS A 364 -10.67 -4.10 -13.38
C HIS A 364 -12.10 -3.55 -13.48
N SER A 365 -12.75 -3.21 -12.37
CA SER A 365 -14.18 -2.88 -12.32
C SER A 365 -14.40 -1.45 -11.82
N ARG A 366 -15.59 -0.90 -12.07
CA ARG A 366 -15.98 0.42 -11.53
C ARG A 366 -16.00 0.43 -10.00
N VAL A 367 -16.44 -0.67 -9.38
CA VAL A 367 -16.44 -0.80 -7.92
C VAL A 367 -15.02 -0.69 -7.37
N ALA A 368 -14.09 -1.46 -7.94
CA ALA A 368 -12.68 -1.39 -7.55
C ALA A 368 -12.10 0.01 -7.79
N ALA A 369 -12.54 0.70 -8.85
CA ALA A 369 -12.12 2.06 -9.14
C ALA A 369 -12.60 3.09 -8.12
N VAL A 370 -13.85 2.98 -7.65
CA VAL A 370 -14.37 3.83 -6.56
C VAL A 370 -13.60 3.58 -5.26
N ILE A 371 -13.36 2.31 -4.91
CA ILE A 371 -12.59 1.94 -3.73
C ILE A 371 -11.17 2.50 -3.82
N ALA A 372 -10.48 2.33 -4.96
CA ALA A 372 -9.12 2.82 -5.16
C ALA A 372 -9.03 4.35 -5.06
N ALA A 373 -9.99 5.08 -5.62
CA ALA A 373 -10.06 6.53 -5.50
C ALA A 373 -10.27 6.97 -4.04
N ALA A 374 -11.19 6.33 -3.31
CA ALA A 374 -11.42 6.61 -1.89
C ALA A 374 -10.16 6.34 -1.03
N LEU A 375 -9.47 5.22 -1.27
CA LEU A 375 -8.22 4.91 -0.59
C LEU A 375 -7.14 5.98 -0.82
N LEU A 376 -7.01 6.49 -2.06
CA LEU A 376 -6.04 7.55 -2.35
C LEU A 376 -6.41 8.89 -1.69
N ILE A 377 -7.70 9.22 -1.62
CA ILE A 377 -8.18 10.41 -0.90
C ILE A 377 -7.78 10.32 0.58
N PHE A 378 -8.03 9.18 1.23
CA PHE A 378 -7.67 8.97 2.63
C PHE A 378 -6.17 8.92 2.87
N ARG A 379 -5.41 8.25 1.99
CA ARG A 379 -3.95 8.22 2.04
C ARG A 379 -3.37 9.63 2.06
N GLU A 380 -3.84 10.48 1.16
CA GLU A 380 -3.34 11.84 1.04
C GLU A 380 -3.81 12.73 2.19
N ALA A 381 -5.03 12.55 2.67
CA ALA A 381 -5.50 13.22 3.89
C ALA A 381 -4.58 12.89 5.09
N ASN A 382 -4.17 11.63 5.24
CA ASN A 382 -3.23 11.23 6.29
C ASN A 382 -1.83 11.82 6.05
N ALA A 383 -1.38 11.99 4.80
CA ALA A 383 -0.10 12.63 4.49
C ALA A 383 -0.07 14.10 4.97
N ILE A 384 -1.18 14.81 4.79
CA ILE A 384 -1.31 16.21 5.20
C ILE A 384 -1.32 16.33 6.72
N ILE A 385 -2.09 15.47 7.41
CA ILE A 385 -2.20 15.48 8.87
C ILE A 385 -0.89 15.07 9.56
N LEU A 386 -0.16 14.10 8.99
CA LEU A 386 1.09 13.57 9.54
C LEU A 386 2.35 14.33 9.08
N GLY A 387 2.21 15.53 8.52
CA GLY A 387 3.33 16.26 7.92
C GLY A 387 4.46 16.62 8.90
N ASP A 388 4.17 16.67 10.19
CA ASP A 388 5.13 16.89 11.28
C ASP A 388 5.80 15.60 11.77
N ALA A 389 5.11 14.46 11.67
CA ALA A 389 5.57 13.17 12.17
C ALA A 389 6.28 12.32 11.13
N VAL A 390 5.84 12.36 9.87
CA VAL A 390 6.41 11.58 8.76
C VAL A 390 6.85 12.54 7.66
N THR A 391 8.14 12.50 7.30
CA THR A 391 8.75 13.33 6.26
C THR A 391 8.35 12.87 4.86
N THR A 392 7.07 13.01 4.53
CA THR A 392 6.47 12.63 3.25
C THR A 392 5.92 13.87 2.54
N ALA A 393 6.15 13.96 1.23
CA ALA A 393 5.53 15.00 0.41
C ALA A 393 3.99 14.86 0.39
N SER A 394 3.28 15.97 0.51
CA SER A 394 1.81 16.03 0.47
C SER A 394 1.32 17.12 -0.48
N ALA A 395 0.02 17.12 -0.78
CA ALA A 395 -0.60 18.03 -1.75
C ALA A 395 -0.47 19.50 -1.34
N LYS A 396 -0.28 19.76 -0.04
CA LYS A 396 -0.08 21.09 0.52
C LYS A 396 1.39 21.52 0.64
N LEU A 397 2.35 20.69 0.24
CA LEU A 397 3.76 21.07 0.20
C LEU A 397 4.16 21.43 -1.24
N LEU A 398 4.98 22.47 -1.39
CA LEU A 398 5.51 22.88 -2.69
C LEU A 398 6.67 21.97 -3.13
N MET A 399 6.37 20.68 -3.31
CA MET A 399 7.31 19.60 -3.63
C MET A 399 7.04 19.01 -5.01
N SER A 400 8.10 18.53 -5.66
CA SER A 400 8.03 17.93 -7.00
C SER A 400 7.49 16.50 -7.03
N ASP A 401 7.42 15.82 -5.88
CA ASP A 401 7.06 14.40 -5.75
C ASP A 401 5.61 14.10 -6.17
N LEU A 402 4.63 14.82 -5.63
CA LEU A 402 3.22 14.60 -5.97
C LEU A 402 2.88 15.00 -7.41
N PRO A 403 3.36 16.14 -7.94
CA PRO A 403 3.27 16.42 -9.37
C PRO A 403 3.85 15.28 -10.21
N THR A 404 5.01 14.73 -9.83
CA THR A 404 5.59 13.56 -10.52
C THR A 404 4.65 12.35 -10.45
N ALA A 405 4.10 12.04 -9.28
CA ALA A 405 3.14 10.94 -9.11
C ALA A 405 1.87 11.14 -9.96
N PHE A 406 1.36 12.38 -10.06
CA PHE A 406 0.28 12.74 -10.98
C PHE A 406 0.66 12.43 -12.43
N GLY A 407 1.87 12.80 -12.86
CA GLY A 407 2.43 12.45 -14.16
C GLY A 407 2.46 10.93 -14.39
N VAL A 408 2.86 10.14 -13.38
CA VAL A 408 2.97 8.68 -13.49
C VAL A 408 1.59 8.08 -13.73
N MET A 409 0.56 8.57 -13.01
CA MET A 409 -0.81 8.13 -13.20
C MET A 409 -1.34 8.53 -14.59
N LEU A 410 -1.07 9.77 -15.03
CA LEU A 410 -1.48 10.25 -16.34
C LEU A 410 -0.85 9.43 -17.47
N PHE A 411 0.47 9.24 -17.42
CA PHE A 411 1.22 8.42 -18.37
C PHE A 411 0.71 6.98 -18.39
N THR A 412 0.53 6.36 -17.21
CA THR A 412 0.00 5.00 -17.09
C THR A 412 -1.38 4.87 -17.74
N LEU A 413 -2.28 5.84 -17.52
CA LEU A 413 -3.59 5.88 -18.15
C LEU A 413 -3.50 5.98 -19.69
N LEU A 414 -2.61 6.84 -20.20
CA LEU A 414 -2.39 7.02 -21.64
C LEU A 414 -1.88 5.73 -22.29
N ILE A 415 -0.87 5.09 -21.69
CA ILE A 415 -0.30 3.83 -22.20
C ILE A 415 -1.32 2.70 -22.16
N ILE A 416 -2.08 2.54 -21.06
CA ILE A 416 -3.16 1.54 -20.97
C ILE A 416 -4.18 1.77 -22.10
N ARG A 417 -4.62 3.02 -22.30
CA ARG A 417 -5.63 3.34 -23.31
C ARG A 417 -5.12 3.20 -24.74
N TRP A 418 -3.84 3.45 -24.98
CA TRP A 418 -3.16 3.19 -26.25
C TRP A 418 -3.11 1.69 -26.52
N LEU A 419 -2.52 0.90 -25.62
CA LEU A 419 -2.31 -0.54 -25.82
C LEU A 419 -3.62 -1.35 -25.89
N GLN A 420 -4.71 -0.86 -25.31
CA GLN A 420 -6.03 -1.46 -25.51
C GLN A 420 -6.54 -1.35 -26.97
N LYS A 421 -6.13 -0.31 -27.71
CA LYS A 421 -6.50 -0.08 -29.13
C LYS A 421 -5.32 0.54 -29.90
N PRO A 422 -4.22 -0.21 -30.09
CA PRO A 422 -2.91 0.34 -30.41
C PRO A 422 -2.84 0.98 -31.80
N ALA A 423 -3.56 0.43 -32.79
CA ALA A 423 -3.62 0.99 -34.14
C ALA A 423 -4.54 2.23 -34.25
N ARG A 424 -5.64 2.27 -33.49
CA ARG A 424 -6.63 3.37 -33.58
C ARG A 424 -6.27 4.58 -32.70
N ARG A 425 -5.43 4.39 -31.69
CA ARG A 425 -5.11 5.40 -30.68
C ARG A 425 -3.63 5.74 -30.61
N GLN A 426 -2.93 5.68 -31.74
CA GLN A 426 -1.49 5.97 -31.80
C GLN A 426 -1.13 7.38 -31.33
N SER A 427 -2.02 8.36 -31.51
CA SER A 427 -1.82 9.71 -30.97
C SER A 427 -1.64 9.74 -29.44
N LEU A 428 -2.19 8.77 -28.70
CA LEU A 428 -1.95 8.67 -27.26
C LEU A 428 -0.50 8.30 -26.93
N ALA A 429 0.21 7.61 -27.83
CA ALA A 429 1.63 7.33 -27.68
C ALA A 429 2.46 8.62 -27.81
N LEU A 430 2.10 9.49 -28.77
CA LEU A 430 2.70 10.82 -28.91
C LEU A 430 2.48 11.68 -27.66
N ILE A 431 1.24 11.73 -27.16
CA ILE A 431 0.91 12.47 -25.94
C ILE A 431 1.64 11.87 -24.73
N ALA A 432 1.72 10.54 -24.63
CA ALA A 432 2.48 9.89 -23.56
C ALA A 432 3.97 10.27 -23.61
N GLY A 433 4.58 10.36 -24.79
CA GLY A 433 5.93 10.87 -24.97
C GLY A 433 6.09 12.32 -24.52
N GLY A 434 5.15 13.20 -24.88
CA GLY A 434 5.15 14.60 -24.45
C GLY A 434 4.97 14.75 -22.93
N VAL A 435 4.08 13.96 -22.33
CA VAL A 435 3.94 13.85 -20.86
C VAL A 435 5.27 13.40 -20.26
N THR A 436 5.92 12.36 -20.79
CA THR A 436 7.23 11.94 -20.30
C THR A 436 8.27 13.06 -20.39
N GLY A 437 8.34 13.81 -21.49
CA GLY A 437 9.24 14.96 -21.61
C GLY A 437 8.96 16.06 -20.59
N ALA A 438 7.69 16.46 -20.45
CA ALA A 438 7.28 17.48 -19.49
C ALA A 438 7.57 17.07 -18.03
N PHE A 439 7.27 15.82 -17.66
CA PHE A 439 7.50 15.32 -16.30
C PHE A 439 8.97 14.96 -16.05
N MET A 440 9.79 14.68 -17.06
CA MET A 440 11.25 14.61 -16.92
C MET A 440 11.87 15.96 -16.53
N LEU A 441 11.21 17.07 -16.90
CA LEU A 441 11.59 18.42 -16.48
C LEU A 441 11.06 18.79 -15.08
N ILE A 442 10.13 18.00 -14.54
CA ILE A 442 9.80 18.02 -13.10
C ILE A 442 10.80 17.13 -12.38
N ARG A 443 10.87 15.84 -12.72
CA ARG A 443 11.80 14.87 -12.18
C ARG A 443 12.39 14.02 -13.30
N PRO A 444 13.70 14.11 -13.63
CA PRO A 444 14.30 13.33 -14.72
C PRO A 444 14.15 11.81 -14.55
N GLU A 445 14.00 11.35 -13.31
CA GLU A 445 13.69 9.97 -12.94
C GLU A 445 12.40 9.47 -13.63
N PHE A 446 11.48 10.35 -14.03
CA PHE A 446 10.29 9.97 -14.78
C PHE A 446 10.60 9.17 -16.06
N GLY A 447 11.74 9.45 -16.70
CA GLY A 447 12.20 8.75 -17.91
C GLY A 447 12.39 7.24 -17.72
N ILE A 448 12.56 6.78 -16.47
CA ILE A 448 12.69 5.36 -16.11
C ILE A 448 11.49 4.56 -16.60
N LEU A 449 10.30 5.15 -16.69
CA LEU A 449 9.10 4.45 -17.15
C LEU A 449 9.18 3.99 -18.62
N LEU A 450 10.01 4.63 -19.46
CA LEU A 450 10.13 4.33 -20.89
C LEU A 450 10.61 2.90 -21.19
N PRO A 451 11.76 2.42 -20.67
CA PRO A 451 12.22 1.05 -20.95
C PRO A 451 11.21 -0.02 -20.48
N PHE A 452 10.62 0.14 -19.28
CA PHE A 452 9.65 -0.82 -18.75
C PHE A 452 8.35 -0.84 -19.55
N THR A 453 7.85 0.33 -19.96
CA THR A 453 6.64 0.40 -20.80
C THR A 453 6.91 -0.04 -22.24
N GLY A 454 8.08 0.28 -22.79
CA GLY A 454 8.50 -0.20 -24.11
C GLY A 454 8.57 -1.72 -24.16
N PHE A 455 9.14 -2.35 -23.12
CA PHE A 455 9.20 -3.81 -22.99
C PHE A 455 7.82 -4.43 -22.78
N ALA A 456 6.98 -3.89 -21.88
CA ALA A 456 5.62 -4.39 -21.70
C ALA A 456 4.76 -4.23 -22.97
N ALA A 457 4.93 -3.12 -23.70
CA ALA A 457 4.30 -2.90 -25.00
C ALA A 457 4.80 -3.89 -26.05
N LEU A 458 6.10 -4.24 -26.03
CA LEU A 458 6.69 -5.23 -26.94
C LEU A 458 6.05 -6.59 -26.71
N LEU A 459 5.94 -7.05 -25.45
CA LEU A 459 5.29 -8.32 -25.11
C LEU A 459 3.81 -8.32 -25.54
N GLN A 460 3.10 -7.21 -25.35
CA GLN A 460 1.70 -7.08 -25.74
C GLN A 460 1.49 -7.05 -27.27
N LEU A 461 2.46 -6.51 -28.01
CA LEU A 461 2.39 -6.29 -29.46
C LEU A 461 3.40 -7.14 -30.24
N ILE A 462 3.88 -8.23 -29.65
CA ILE A 462 4.92 -9.08 -30.25
C ILE A 462 4.52 -9.63 -31.63
N ARG A 463 3.21 -9.82 -31.85
CA ARG A 463 2.63 -10.24 -33.14
C ARG A 463 2.29 -9.10 -34.09
N ARG A 464 2.55 -7.85 -33.71
CA ARG A 464 2.26 -6.62 -34.48
C ARG A 464 3.42 -5.63 -34.37
N PRO A 465 4.65 -6.01 -34.77
CA PRO A 465 5.85 -5.20 -34.56
C PRO A 465 5.76 -3.82 -35.21
N LYS A 466 5.15 -3.69 -36.41
CA LYS A 466 4.95 -2.40 -37.08
C LYS A 466 4.19 -1.39 -36.21
N VAL A 467 3.16 -1.85 -35.49
CA VAL A 467 2.35 -0.99 -34.60
C VAL A 467 3.15 -0.61 -33.35
N TRP A 468 3.99 -1.52 -32.86
CA TRP A 468 4.90 -1.25 -31.75
C TRP A 468 5.94 -0.19 -32.13
N PHE A 469 6.66 -0.37 -33.24
CA PHE A 469 7.66 0.59 -33.74
C PHE A 469 7.04 1.97 -33.97
N ALA A 470 5.88 2.06 -34.63
CA ALA A 470 5.18 3.32 -34.83
C ALA A 470 4.83 3.99 -33.49
N GLY A 471 4.38 3.21 -32.49
CA GLY A 471 4.12 3.73 -31.15
C GLY A 471 5.36 4.25 -30.43
N MET A 472 6.46 3.51 -30.48
CA MET A 472 7.73 3.92 -29.86
C MET A 472 8.31 5.17 -30.56
N ALA A 473 8.23 5.24 -31.89
CA ALA A 473 8.63 6.43 -32.65
C ALA A 473 7.80 7.66 -32.27
N LEU A 474 6.48 7.50 -32.07
CA LEU A 474 5.61 8.58 -31.60
C LEU A 474 5.93 9.01 -30.16
N ILE A 475 6.24 8.06 -29.26
CA ILE A 475 6.71 8.39 -27.90
C ILE A 475 8.01 9.19 -27.97
N ALA A 476 8.98 8.74 -28.77
CA ALA A 476 10.26 9.43 -28.95
C ALA A 476 10.06 10.84 -29.54
N LEU A 477 9.17 10.99 -30.51
CA LEU A 477 8.81 12.29 -31.07
C LEU A 477 8.20 13.22 -30.01
N GLY A 478 7.24 12.73 -29.22
CA GLY A 478 6.61 13.51 -28.17
C GLY A 478 7.60 13.95 -27.10
N LEU A 479 8.52 13.06 -26.73
CA LEU A 479 9.61 13.34 -25.81
C LEU A 479 10.53 14.46 -26.35
N ALA A 480 10.96 14.33 -27.61
CA ALA A 480 11.83 15.31 -28.26
C ALA A 480 11.18 16.70 -28.35
N LEU A 481 9.88 16.78 -28.67
CA LEU A 481 9.16 18.04 -28.76
C LEU A 481 9.19 18.85 -27.46
N PHE A 482 9.25 18.20 -26.30
CA PHE A 482 9.38 18.87 -25.00
C PHE A 482 10.83 19.09 -24.56
N LEU A 483 11.70 18.09 -24.74
CA LEU A 483 13.07 18.16 -24.21
C LEU A 483 14.00 18.97 -25.09
N THR A 484 13.88 18.89 -26.42
CA THR A 484 14.81 19.54 -27.34
C THR A 484 14.85 21.06 -27.17
N PRO A 485 13.72 21.81 -27.09
CA PRO A 485 13.77 23.26 -26.86
C PRO A 485 14.43 23.63 -25.53
N TRP A 486 14.20 22.82 -24.49
CA TRP A 486 14.75 23.06 -23.16
C TRP A 486 16.26 22.80 -23.10
N ILE A 487 16.70 21.67 -23.66
CA ILE A 487 18.12 21.32 -23.76
C ILE A 487 18.87 22.36 -24.61
N TRP A 488 18.27 22.79 -25.71
CA TRP A 488 18.84 23.83 -26.57
C TRP A 488 19.02 25.15 -25.80
N ARG A 489 18.00 25.59 -25.04
CA ARG A 489 18.11 26.75 -24.14
C ARG A 489 19.29 26.59 -23.18
N ASN A 490 19.39 25.44 -22.50
CA ASN A 490 20.46 25.21 -21.53
C ASN A 490 21.84 25.31 -22.20
N TYR A 491 22.01 24.65 -23.35
CA TYR A 491 23.25 24.72 -24.12
C TYR A 491 23.63 26.15 -24.52
N GLN A 492 22.67 26.97 -24.95
CA GLN A 492 22.93 28.37 -25.31
C GLN A 492 23.37 29.24 -24.12
N ILE A 493 22.89 28.93 -22.91
CA ILE A 493 23.18 29.73 -21.70
C ILE A 493 24.49 29.28 -21.04
N THR A 494 24.75 27.98 -20.99
CA THR A 494 25.85 27.41 -20.18
C THR A 494 26.94 26.76 -21.00
N GLY A 495 26.74 26.55 -22.30
CA GLY A 495 27.62 25.74 -23.16
C GLY A 495 27.54 24.23 -22.91
N THR A 496 26.63 23.78 -22.03
CA THR A 496 26.58 22.38 -21.57
C THR A 496 25.19 21.77 -21.75
N ILE A 497 25.14 20.47 -22.07
CA ILE A 497 23.90 19.72 -22.29
C ILE A 497 23.47 19.07 -20.98
N PHE A 498 22.35 19.53 -20.40
CA PHE A 498 21.73 18.91 -19.22
C PHE A 498 20.23 19.19 -19.16
N LEU A 499 19.50 18.42 -18.35
CA LEU A 499 18.06 18.58 -18.12
C LEU A 499 17.75 19.59 -17.01
N ASP A 500 18.17 19.32 -15.79
CA ASP A 500 17.87 20.14 -14.60
C ASP A 500 19.11 20.76 -13.95
N SER A 501 20.22 20.03 -13.89
CA SER A 501 21.48 20.56 -13.36
C SER A 501 22.70 19.82 -13.93
N PRO A 502 23.85 20.49 -14.09
CA PRO A 502 25.08 19.85 -14.53
C PRO A 502 25.88 19.13 -13.42
N HIS A 503 25.78 19.57 -12.15
CA HIS A 503 26.61 19.03 -11.04
C HIS A 503 25.81 18.39 -9.89
N TYR A 504 24.66 18.96 -9.52
CA TYR A 504 23.92 18.57 -8.29
C TYR A 504 23.63 17.06 -8.20
N ARG A 505 23.41 16.38 -9.33
CA ARG A 505 23.15 14.93 -9.36
C ARG A 505 24.44 14.09 -9.25
N ALA A 506 25.54 14.55 -9.83
CA ALA A 506 26.84 13.89 -9.71
C ALA A 506 27.35 13.96 -8.27
N ASP A 507 27.20 15.12 -7.62
CA ASP A 507 27.52 15.34 -6.20
C ASP A 507 26.78 14.36 -5.30
N LEU A 508 25.45 14.29 -5.45
CA LEU A 508 24.60 13.41 -4.66
C LEU A 508 24.93 11.94 -4.88
N PHE A 509 25.20 11.52 -6.12
CA PHE A 509 25.51 10.14 -6.43
C PHE A 509 26.80 9.71 -5.74
N VAL A 510 27.85 10.52 -5.82
CA VAL A 510 29.11 10.20 -5.16
C VAL A 510 28.95 10.23 -3.65
N GLN A 511 28.34 11.29 -3.09
CA GLN A 511 28.12 11.38 -1.65
C GLN A 511 27.43 10.13 -1.11
N ARG A 512 26.44 9.59 -1.81
CA ARG A 512 25.70 8.40 -1.38
C ARG A 512 26.49 7.11 -1.54
N TYR A 513 27.32 7.00 -2.56
CA TYR A 513 28.18 5.82 -2.76
C TYR A 513 29.41 5.84 -1.83
N THR A 514 29.96 7.00 -1.49
CA THR A 514 31.17 7.14 -0.66
C THR A 514 30.86 7.28 0.83
N ALA A 515 29.79 7.98 1.24
CA ALA A 515 29.43 8.11 2.66
C ALA A 515 28.95 6.79 3.29
N GLY A 516 28.46 5.83 2.49
CA GLY A 516 28.14 4.47 2.97
C GLY A 516 29.38 3.67 3.44
N SER A 517 30.60 4.10 3.09
CA SER A 517 31.84 3.44 3.54
C SER A 517 32.26 3.80 4.97
N GLN A 518 31.70 4.88 5.54
CA GLN A 518 31.98 5.27 6.92
C GLN A 518 30.73 5.03 7.74
N GLY A 519 30.69 3.89 8.43
CA GLY A 519 29.60 3.52 9.34
C GLY A 519 29.35 4.64 10.37
N SER A 520 28.33 5.46 10.11
CA SER A 520 27.79 6.36 11.11
C SER A 520 27.09 5.49 12.15
N LYS A 521 27.81 5.17 13.23
CA LYS A 521 27.20 4.75 14.48
C LYS A 521 26.27 5.86 14.91
N THR A 522 24.99 5.76 14.55
CA THR A 522 23.98 6.65 15.12
C THR A 522 23.65 6.06 16.48
N GLU A 523 24.19 6.69 17.53
CA GLU A 523 23.66 6.50 18.88
C GLU A 523 22.16 6.79 18.84
N GLY A 524 21.38 5.89 19.47
CA GLY A 524 19.93 5.95 19.44
C GLY A 524 19.43 7.29 19.96
N ILE A 525 18.57 7.95 19.18
CA ILE A 525 17.69 8.98 19.70
C ILE A 525 16.76 8.27 20.69
N SER A 526 17.05 8.42 21.98
CA SER A 526 16.18 7.97 23.07
C SER A 526 14.91 8.82 23.06
N PRO A 527 13.70 8.23 23.06
CA PRO A 527 12.45 8.97 23.16
C PRO A 527 12.18 9.27 24.63
N ASP A 528 12.90 10.23 25.20
CA ASP A 528 12.52 10.80 26.50
C ASP A 528 12.98 12.26 26.60
N GLN A 529 12.28 13.14 25.88
CA GLN A 529 12.19 14.56 26.23
C GLN A 529 10.75 15.01 26.01
N SER A 530 9.90 14.60 26.95
CA SER A 530 8.65 15.29 27.26
C SER A 530 8.95 16.76 27.58
N ALA A 531 8.22 17.65 26.92
CA ALA A 531 8.26 19.08 27.14
C ALA A 531 8.06 19.43 28.62
N THR A 532 9.05 20.10 29.21
CA THR A 532 8.83 21.00 30.36
C THR A 532 9.57 22.31 30.06
N PRO A 533 8.92 23.48 30.11
CA PRO A 533 9.54 24.74 29.73
C PRO A 533 10.14 25.44 30.95
N THR A 534 11.39 25.16 31.30
CA THR A 534 12.24 26.09 32.10
C THR A 534 13.63 25.50 32.30
N THR A 535 14.61 25.89 31.48
CA THR A 535 16.00 26.26 31.87
C THR A 535 16.87 26.53 30.63
N PRO A 536 17.92 27.38 30.72
CA PRO A 536 18.70 27.82 29.57
C PRO A 536 19.61 26.72 29.02
N ARG A 537 19.66 26.67 27.69
CA ARG A 537 20.47 25.80 26.83
C ARG A 537 21.97 25.82 27.21
N PRO A 538 22.63 24.67 27.48
CA PRO A 538 24.08 24.59 27.39
C PRO A 538 24.50 24.62 25.92
N SER A 539 25.47 25.47 25.64
CA SER A 539 26.15 25.66 24.37
C SER A 539 27.02 24.46 23.96
N THR A 540 27.04 24.23 22.64
CA THR A 540 28.10 23.56 21.85
C THR A 540 28.46 22.13 22.23
N THR A 541 27.67 21.17 21.75
CA THR A 541 28.21 19.85 21.36
C THR A 541 28.78 19.98 19.95
N GLN A 542 30.10 19.85 19.82
CA GLN A 542 30.80 19.82 18.54
C GLN A 542 30.22 18.71 17.65
N LEU A 543 29.66 19.11 16.50
CA LEU A 543 29.39 18.20 15.39
C LEU A 543 30.71 17.56 14.95
N THR A 544 30.81 16.24 15.03
CA THR A 544 31.81 15.49 14.26
C THR A 544 31.63 15.85 12.77
N PRO A 545 32.72 16.03 11.99
CA PRO A 545 32.59 16.49 10.62
C PRO A 545 31.87 15.43 9.80
N ARG A 546 30.70 15.78 9.28
CA ARG A 546 30.08 15.10 8.14
C ARG A 546 31.15 14.99 7.06
N PRO A 547 31.37 13.84 6.39
CA PRO A 547 32.31 13.78 5.28
C PRO A 547 31.97 14.89 4.30
N SER A 548 32.92 15.77 4.07
CA SER A 548 32.76 16.95 3.21
C SER A 548 32.38 16.47 1.82
N ALA A 549 31.28 17.01 1.28
CA ALA A 549 30.90 16.73 -0.09
C ALA A 549 32.09 17.06 -1.03
N PRO A 550 32.35 16.21 -2.04
CA PRO A 550 33.44 16.46 -2.98
C PRO A 550 33.28 17.86 -3.60
N GLN A 551 34.33 18.68 -3.51
CA GLN A 551 34.31 20.03 -4.06
C GLN A 551 34.93 20.04 -5.45
N MET A 552 34.46 20.95 -6.31
CA MET A 552 35.14 21.27 -7.56
C MET A 552 36.56 21.77 -7.27
N ARG A 553 37.53 21.25 -8.01
CA ARG A 553 38.91 21.72 -7.93
C ARG A 553 39.02 23.11 -8.58
N PRO A 554 39.95 23.96 -8.14
CA PRO A 554 40.19 25.25 -8.79
C PRO A 554 40.48 25.05 -10.30
N GLY A 555 39.70 25.71 -11.17
CA GLY A 555 39.85 25.62 -12.62
C GLY A 555 39.13 24.44 -13.30
N GLU A 556 38.52 23.54 -12.53
CA GLU A 556 37.74 22.42 -13.07
C GLU A 556 36.41 22.91 -13.64
N THR A 557 36.09 22.53 -14.88
CA THR A 557 34.78 22.82 -15.47
C THR A 557 33.70 21.91 -14.85
N PRO A 558 32.42 22.30 -14.87
CA PRO A 558 31.34 21.45 -14.37
C PRO A 558 31.25 20.07 -15.05
N GLN A 559 31.68 19.97 -16.31
CA GLN A 559 31.72 18.71 -17.05
C GLN A 559 32.87 17.82 -16.56
N GLU A 560 34.08 18.37 -16.44
CA GLU A 560 35.24 17.64 -15.91
C GLU A 560 34.99 17.14 -14.48
N PHE A 561 34.36 17.97 -13.65
CA PHE A 561 33.92 17.58 -12.32
C PHE A 561 32.96 16.38 -12.35
N ALA A 562 31.91 16.46 -13.17
CA ALA A 562 30.93 15.38 -13.31
C ALA A 562 31.56 14.08 -13.85
N GLU A 563 32.49 14.19 -14.81
CA GLU A 563 33.23 13.07 -15.35
C GLU A 563 34.13 12.42 -14.30
N ARG A 564 34.87 13.22 -13.52
CA ARG A 564 35.69 12.73 -12.40
C ARG A 564 34.82 12.02 -11.37
N MET A 565 33.70 12.62 -10.97
CA MET A 565 32.75 12.03 -10.04
C MET A 565 32.19 10.68 -10.55
N ALA A 566 31.88 10.60 -11.84
CA ALA A 566 31.42 9.36 -12.47
C ALA A 566 32.52 8.29 -12.49
N GLN A 567 33.77 8.66 -12.77
CA GLN A 567 34.92 7.76 -12.74
C GLN A 567 35.21 7.25 -11.32
N GLU A 568 35.23 8.13 -10.33
CA GLU A 568 35.41 7.76 -8.90
C GLU A 568 34.33 6.78 -8.45
N THR A 569 33.06 7.04 -8.83
CA THR A 569 31.97 6.13 -8.49
C THR A 569 32.09 4.80 -9.23
N ALA A 570 32.43 4.82 -10.53
CA ALA A 570 32.62 3.59 -11.30
C ALA A 570 33.78 2.75 -10.76
N GLN A 571 34.85 3.39 -10.29
CA GLN A 571 35.97 2.72 -9.66
C GLN A 571 35.56 2.09 -8.33
N TYR A 572 34.88 2.85 -7.46
CA TYR A 572 34.30 2.32 -6.24
C TYR A 572 33.37 1.12 -6.51
N VAL A 573 32.60 1.17 -7.61
CA VAL A 573 31.72 0.07 -8.02
C VAL A 573 32.46 -1.20 -8.38
N LYS A 574 33.58 -1.08 -9.07
CA LYS A 574 34.44 -2.21 -9.41
C LYS A 574 35.16 -2.79 -8.20
N ASP A 575 35.54 -1.93 -7.26
CA ASP A 575 36.32 -2.33 -6.08
C ASP A 575 35.44 -2.99 -5.00
N HIS A 576 34.13 -2.68 -4.94
CA HIS A 576 33.22 -3.17 -3.89
C HIS A 576 31.92 -3.83 -4.40
N PRO A 577 31.95 -4.77 -5.36
CA PRO A 577 30.76 -5.28 -6.03
C PRO A 577 29.78 -5.99 -5.07
N GLY A 578 30.30 -6.70 -4.06
CA GLY A 578 29.48 -7.40 -3.06
C GLY A 578 28.72 -6.44 -2.13
N ALA A 579 29.39 -5.38 -1.65
CA ALA A 579 28.77 -4.36 -0.81
C ALA A 579 27.68 -3.60 -1.59
N ILE A 580 27.92 -3.34 -2.89
CA ILE A 580 26.96 -2.68 -3.76
C ILE A 580 25.74 -3.52 -4.03
N ALA A 581 25.92 -4.79 -4.40
CA ALA A 581 24.80 -5.70 -4.58
C ALA A 581 23.98 -5.82 -3.28
N ALA A 582 24.65 -5.89 -2.12
CA ALA A 582 23.99 -5.97 -0.83
C ALA A 582 23.16 -4.72 -0.53
N PHE A 583 23.69 -3.50 -0.64
CA PHE A 583 22.90 -2.31 -0.32
C PHE A 583 21.77 -2.09 -1.33
N ILE A 584 21.96 -2.37 -2.63
CA ILE A 584 20.90 -2.24 -3.64
C ILE A 584 19.76 -3.22 -3.32
N ALA A 585 20.09 -4.49 -3.07
CA ALA A 585 19.10 -5.50 -2.71
C ALA A 585 18.37 -5.14 -1.42
N ASN A 586 19.10 -4.62 -0.43
CA ASN A 586 18.57 -4.21 0.86
C ASN A 586 17.59 -3.02 0.71
N HIS A 587 17.99 -1.98 -0.01
CA HIS A 587 17.15 -0.80 -0.28
C HIS A 587 15.91 -1.17 -1.10
N PHE A 588 16.08 -1.99 -2.15
CA PHE A 588 14.99 -2.44 -3.01
C PHE A 588 13.96 -3.26 -2.22
N LEU A 589 14.41 -4.26 -1.46
CA LEU A 589 13.53 -5.11 -0.65
C LEU A 589 12.86 -4.32 0.46
N ASN A 590 13.58 -3.40 1.10
CA ASN A 590 12.98 -2.48 2.06
C ASN A 590 11.83 -1.71 1.38
N SER A 591 12.07 -1.09 0.22
CA SER A 591 11.03 -0.35 -0.53
C SER A 591 9.82 -1.22 -0.88
N GLN A 592 10.03 -2.50 -1.22
CA GLN A 592 8.92 -3.44 -1.47
C GLN A 592 8.13 -3.73 -0.19
N ILE A 593 8.80 -3.98 0.93
CA ILE A 593 8.17 -4.19 2.24
C ILE A 593 7.33 -2.96 2.59
N GLN A 594 7.92 -1.77 2.45
CA GLN A 594 7.24 -0.51 2.75
C GLN A 594 5.97 -0.31 1.90
N THR A 595 6.02 -0.71 0.62
CA THR A 595 4.89 -0.58 -0.29
C THR A 595 3.69 -1.43 0.15
N VAL A 596 3.92 -2.57 0.80
CA VAL A 596 2.83 -3.43 1.28
C VAL A 596 2.22 -2.88 2.58
N LEU A 597 3.05 -2.26 3.43
CA LEU A 597 2.67 -1.75 4.74
C LEU A 597 1.88 -0.42 4.68
N TYR A 598 1.67 0.15 3.49
CA TYR A 598 0.72 1.25 3.26
C TYR A 598 -0.73 0.89 3.57
N LEU A 599 -1.10 -0.37 3.35
CA LEU A 599 -2.45 -0.85 3.59
C LEU A 599 -2.66 -1.11 5.09
N PRO A 600 -3.92 -1.06 5.58
CA PRO A 600 -4.21 -1.28 6.99
C PRO A 600 -3.57 -2.57 7.51
N GLY A 601 -2.72 -2.42 8.52
CA GLY A 601 -1.92 -3.48 9.11
C GLY A 601 -2.48 -3.98 10.43
N THR A 602 -3.36 -3.25 11.10
CA THR A 602 -3.95 -3.64 12.39
C THR A 602 -5.42 -3.24 12.46
N TRP A 603 -6.15 -3.78 13.45
CA TRP A 603 -7.49 -3.33 13.78
C TRP A 603 -7.50 -2.83 15.22
N ARG A 604 -7.56 -1.51 15.42
CA ARG A 604 -7.35 -0.90 16.74
C ARG A 604 -8.64 -0.67 17.52
N LEU A 605 -9.80 -0.79 16.87
CA LEU A 605 -11.09 -0.60 17.52
C LEU A 605 -11.29 -1.55 18.72
N PRO A 606 -10.97 -2.86 18.63
CA PRO A 606 -11.05 -3.76 19.79
C PRO A 606 -10.12 -3.31 20.93
N ASP A 607 -8.87 -3.00 20.63
CA ASP A 607 -7.88 -2.55 21.64
C ASP A 607 -8.32 -1.28 22.34
N SER A 608 -8.80 -0.31 21.57
CA SER A 608 -9.27 0.97 22.08
C SER A 608 -10.55 0.80 22.91
N ALA A 609 -11.47 -0.06 22.48
CA ALA A 609 -12.69 -0.36 23.23
C ALA A 609 -12.37 -1.06 24.57
N LEU A 610 -11.38 -1.95 24.59
CA LEU A 610 -10.89 -2.59 25.81
C LEU A 610 -10.25 -1.55 26.74
N ALA A 611 -9.36 -0.70 26.22
CA ALA A 611 -8.75 0.38 26.99
C ALA A 611 -9.83 1.34 27.55
N PHE A 612 -10.86 1.67 26.77
CA PHE A 612 -11.98 2.47 27.23
C PHE A 612 -12.77 1.79 28.35
N SER A 613 -12.99 0.47 28.28
CA SER A 613 -13.68 -0.25 29.37
C SER A 613 -12.92 -0.24 30.70
N ALA A 614 -11.60 -0.07 30.66
CA ALA A 614 -10.77 0.06 31.86
C ALA A 614 -10.71 1.52 32.35
N HIS A 615 -10.39 2.46 31.45
CA HIS A 615 -10.04 3.84 31.82
C HIS A 615 -11.19 4.84 31.69
N HIS A 616 -12.26 4.48 30.97
CA HIS A 616 -13.45 5.32 30.75
C HIS A 616 -13.15 6.72 30.14
N ASP A 617 -12.02 6.86 29.42
CA ASP A 617 -11.60 8.11 28.79
C ASP A 617 -11.93 8.13 27.28
N PRO A 618 -12.91 8.96 26.85
CA PRO A 618 -13.28 9.07 25.44
C PRO A 618 -12.18 9.66 24.56
N GLN A 619 -11.35 10.57 25.07
CA GLN A 619 -10.29 11.20 24.26
C GLN A 619 -9.21 10.18 23.91
N ARG A 620 -8.77 9.40 24.90
CA ARG A 620 -7.84 8.29 24.68
C ARG A 620 -8.40 7.25 23.71
N PHE A 621 -9.70 6.93 23.81
CA PHE A 621 -10.36 6.02 22.86
C PHE A 621 -10.24 6.53 21.41
N TRP A 622 -10.64 7.78 21.14
CA TRP A 622 -10.61 8.32 19.77
C TRP A 622 -9.20 8.47 19.23
N TYR A 623 -8.25 8.87 20.09
CA TYR A 623 -6.85 8.96 19.73
C TYR A 623 -6.27 7.58 19.36
N GLN A 624 -6.47 6.55 20.20
CA GLN A 624 -5.95 5.20 19.95
C GLN A 624 -6.67 4.49 18.78
N CYS A 625 -7.98 4.70 18.62
CA CYS A 625 -8.78 4.00 17.61
C CYS A 625 -8.71 4.62 16.22
N CYS A 626 -8.72 5.95 16.15
CA CYS A 626 -9.12 6.67 14.93
C CYS A 626 -8.17 7.78 14.52
N SER A 627 -7.18 8.16 15.33
CA SER A 627 -6.19 9.15 14.91
C SER A 627 -5.08 8.50 14.07
N ALA A 628 -4.57 9.28 13.10
CA ALA A 628 -3.44 8.88 12.27
C ALA A 628 -2.13 8.88 13.06
N ASP A 629 -1.92 9.86 13.94
CA ASP A 629 -0.74 9.94 14.83
C ASP A 629 -0.69 8.74 15.79
N GLY A 630 -1.83 8.42 16.41
CA GLY A 630 -1.97 7.20 17.20
C GLY A 630 -1.66 5.95 16.37
N TYR A 631 -2.08 5.88 15.11
CA TYR A 631 -1.81 4.70 14.26
C TYR A 631 -0.31 4.50 14.02
N ILE A 632 0.43 5.56 13.66
CA ILE A 632 1.87 5.45 13.36
C ILE A 632 2.70 5.13 14.60
N ARG A 633 2.30 5.61 15.78
CA ARG A 633 3.05 5.38 17.03
C ARG A 633 2.97 3.95 17.53
N HIS A 634 1.87 3.23 17.23
CA HIS A 634 1.68 1.84 17.64
C HIS A 634 2.36 0.84 16.70
N LEU A 635 2.86 1.29 15.55
CA LEU A 635 3.52 0.44 14.58
C LEU A 635 4.99 0.85 14.47
N PRO A 636 5.95 -0.07 14.71
CA PRO A 636 7.37 0.28 14.69
C PRO A 636 7.80 0.84 13.32
N PHE A 637 7.11 0.45 12.27
CA PHE A 637 7.49 0.67 10.88
C PHE A 637 7.82 2.12 10.47
N TRP A 638 7.05 3.12 10.92
CA TRP A 638 7.22 4.50 10.42
C TRP A 638 8.26 5.33 11.15
N LEU A 639 8.59 4.95 12.38
CA LEU A 639 9.61 5.62 13.19
C LEU A 639 10.92 4.82 13.19
N LYS A 640 10.83 3.49 13.23
CA LYS A 640 11.97 2.58 13.26
C LYS A 640 11.60 1.20 12.72
N TRP A 641 12.05 0.89 11.50
CA TRP A 641 11.94 -0.47 10.99
C TRP A 641 13.04 -1.38 11.55
N ASP A 642 12.68 -2.25 12.48
CA ASP A 642 13.55 -3.25 13.12
C ASP A 642 13.27 -4.69 12.64
N GLY A 643 12.42 -4.83 11.62
CA GLY A 643 12.00 -6.13 11.06
C GLY A 643 10.94 -6.86 11.87
N HIS A 644 10.50 -6.31 13.00
CA HIS A 644 9.50 -6.95 13.85
C HIS A 644 8.13 -6.33 13.60
N LEU A 645 7.21 -7.14 13.08
CA LEU A 645 5.80 -6.76 12.96
C LEU A 645 5.02 -7.29 14.16
N PRO A 646 4.15 -6.46 14.79
CA PRO A 646 3.23 -6.93 15.82
C PRO A 646 2.44 -8.12 15.31
N ARG A 647 2.24 -9.16 16.13
CA ARG A 647 1.64 -10.44 15.72
C ARG A 647 0.24 -10.26 15.17
N GLN A 648 -0.52 -9.32 15.74
CA GLN A 648 -1.83 -8.91 15.24
C GLN A 648 -1.81 -8.46 13.77
N SER A 649 -0.67 -7.94 13.29
CA SER A 649 -0.54 -7.44 11.93
C SER A 649 -0.38 -8.52 10.87
N TRP A 650 0.00 -9.74 11.28
CA TRP A 650 0.29 -10.82 10.35
C TRP A 650 -0.94 -11.21 9.53
N LEU A 651 -2.12 -11.22 10.16
CA LEU A 651 -3.37 -11.56 9.49
C LEU A 651 -3.76 -10.50 8.45
N PHE A 652 -3.65 -9.23 8.81
CA PHE A 652 -3.96 -8.11 7.90
C PHE A 652 -2.97 -8.04 6.75
N LEU A 653 -1.68 -8.21 7.03
CA LEU A 653 -0.64 -8.29 6.00
C LEU A 653 -0.92 -9.45 5.02
N ALA A 654 -1.23 -10.65 5.52
CA ALA A 654 -1.60 -11.77 4.68
C ALA A 654 -2.86 -11.49 3.85
N GLY A 655 -3.87 -10.84 4.45
CA GLY A 655 -5.08 -10.40 3.77
C GLY A 655 -4.80 -9.39 2.65
N ASN A 656 -3.96 -8.39 2.91
CA ASN A 656 -3.55 -7.38 1.94
C ASN A 656 -2.80 -8.01 0.76
N LEU A 657 -1.83 -8.90 1.04
CA LEU A 657 -1.11 -9.65 0.01
C LEU A 657 -2.05 -10.54 -0.82
N LEU A 658 -3.04 -11.17 -0.19
CA LEU A 658 -4.05 -11.95 -0.90
C LEU A 658 -4.89 -11.07 -1.83
N LEU A 659 -5.35 -9.89 -1.36
CA LEU A 659 -6.09 -8.95 -2.18
C LEU A 659 -5.26 -8.44 -3.37
N VAL A 660 -3.98 -8.14 -3.14
CA VAL A 660 -3.02 -7.79 -4.20
C VAL A 660 -2.89 -8.92 -5.22
N ALA A 661 -2.67 -10.16 -4.78
CA ALA A 661 -2.55 -11.33 -5.65
C ALA A 661 -3.83 -11.54 -6.48
N VAL A 662 -5.01 -11.44 -5.86
CA VAL A 662 -6.31 -11.54 -6.55
C VAL A 662 -6.45 -10.42 -7.60
N GLY A 663 -6.08 -9.18 -7.25
CA GLY A 663 -6.09 -8.04 -8.16
C GLY A 663 -5.19 -8.26 -9.38
N MET A 664 -3.95 -8.72 -9.15
CA MET A 664 -2.97 -9.03 -10.20
C MET A 664 -3.46 -10.12 -11.15
N VAL A 665 -3.93 -11.25 -10.60
CA VAL A 665 -4.45 -12.38 -11.40
C VAL A 665 -5.68 -11.96 -12.19
N SER A 666 -6.57 -11.17 -11.59
CA SER A 666 -7.77 -10.65 -12.27
C SER A 666 -7.40 -9.71 -13.43
N ALA A 667 -6.49 -8.76 -13.20
CA ALA A 667 -6.02 -7.84 -14.23
C ALA A 667 -5.31 -8.58 -15.38
N TRP A 668 -4.42 -9.52 -15.05
CA TRP A 668 -3.73 -10.37 -16.04
C TRP A 668 -4.70 -11.17 -16.90
N ARG A 669 -5.69 -11.83 -16.29
CA ARG A 669 -6.69 -12.62 -17.04
C ARG A 669 -7.56 -11.76 -17.95
N ARG A 670 -7.79 -10.51 -17.58
CA ARG A 670 -8.67 -9.60 -18.32
C ARG A 670 -7.96 -8.86 -19.46
N VAL A 671 -6.79 -8.30 -19.20
CA VAL A 671 -6.09 -7.40 -20.13
C VAL A 671 -4.63 -7.81 -20.39
N ARG A 672 -4.20 -9.00 -19.95
CA ARG A 672 -2.86 -9.55 -20.19
C ARG A 672 -1.75 -8.61 -19.71
N PHE A 673 -0.71 -8.39 -20.52
CA PHE A 673 0.47 -7.60 -20.16
C PHE A 673 0.13 -6.14 -19.83
N ILE A 674 -0.97 -5.59 -20.39
CA ILE A 674 -1.47 -4.26 -20.01
C ILE A 674 -1.80 -4.19 -18.51
N GLY A 675 -2.28 -5.29 -17.93
CA GLY A 675 -2.60 -5.40 -16.51
C GLY A 675 -1.39 -5.36 -15.58
N LEU A 676 -0.19 -5.61 -16.12
CA LEU A 676 1.06 -5.61 -15.36
C LEU A 676 1.83 -4.29 -15.48
N LEU A 677 1.36 -3.34 -16.28
CA LEU A 677 2.06 -2.05 -16.49
C LEU A 677 2.30 -1.27 -15.18
N PRO A 678 1.31 -1.11 -14.26
CA PRO A 678 1.58 -0.42 -13.00
C PRO A 678 2.67 -1.10 -12.17
N TRP A 679 2.71 -2.44 -12.20
CA TRP A 679 3.73 -3.22 -11.50
C TRP A 679 5.11 -3.10 -12.14
N ALA A 680 5.19 -3.13 -13.47
CA ALA A 680 6.45 -2.93 -14.18
C ALA A 680 7.03 -1.52 -13.89
N GLY A 681 6.16 -0.49 -13.87
CA GLY A 681 6.55 0.86 -13.48
C GLY A 681 7.03 0.94 -12.02
N HIS A 682 6.28 0.33 -11.09
CA HIS A 682 6.64 0.27 -9.66
C HIS A 682 7.99 -0.41 -9.41
N PHE A 683 8.19 -1.62 -9.94
CA PHE A 683 9.46 -2.36 -9.79
C PHE A 683 10.62 -1.63 -10.46
N GLY A 684 10.38 -1.04 -11.63
CA GLY A 684 11.41 -0.26 -12.32
C GLY A 684 11.82 0.99 -11.54
N TYR A 685 10.84 1.74 -11.04
CA TYR A 685 11.09 2.94 -10.24
C TYR A 685 11.83 2.62 -8.94
N THR A 686 11.33 1.65 -8.18
CA THR A 686 11.96 1.21 -6.91
C THR A 686 13.36 0.64 -7.12
N LEU A 687 13.61 -0.09 -8.22
CA LEU A 687 14.94 -0.58 -8.56
C LEU A 687 15.92 0.57 -8.83
N VAL A 688 15.51 1.57 -9.60
CA VAL A 688 16.38 2.72 -9.89
C VAL A 688 16.58 3.59 -8.66
N ASN A 689 15.55 3.78 -7.82
CA ASN A 689 15.70 4.44 -6.53
C ASN A 689 16.72 3.70 -5.64
N ALA A 690 16.67 2.36 -5.61
CA ALA A 690 17.68 1.57 -4.91
C ALA A 690 19.09 1.71 -5.50
N LEU A 691 19.21 1.77 -6.84
CA LEU A 691 20.49 2.01 -7.53
C LEU A 691 21.04 3.41 -7.21
N VAL A 692 20.21 4.44 -7.24
CA VAL A 692 20.61 5.84 -6.99
C VAL A 692 20.65 6.17 -5.49
N ARG A 693 20.35 5.18 -4.63
CA ARG A 693 20.24 5.33 -3.17
C ARG A 693 19.32 6.50 -2.80
N ASN A 694 18.15 6.56 -3.41
CA ASN A 694 17.14 7.58 -3.20
C ASN A 694 15.85 6.92 -2.70
N SER A 695 15.17 7.50 -1.71
CA SER A 695 13.83 7.07 -1.31
C SER A 695 12.76 7.85 -2.05
#